data_AF-A0A6I4W4L0-F1
#
_entry.id   AF-A0A6I4W4L0-F1
#
_cell.length_a   1.000
_cell.length_b   1.000
_cell.length_c   1.000
_cell.angle_alpha   90.00
_cell.angle_beta   90.00
_cell.angle_gamma   90.00
#
_symmetry.space_group_name_H-M   'P 1'
#
loop_
_entity.id
_entity.type
_entity.pdbx_description
1 polymer ?
#
loop_
_entity_poly.entity_id
_entity_poly.type
_entity_poly.pdbx_seq_one_letter_code
_entity_poly.pdbx_strand_id
1 'polypeptide(L)'
;MVRLPEHLELLVTDEPVCDLYFHGPWRVPDGLYDEIRARIDKLAADPRAAELTTDAQPLLSPPASLVVGDLVLIVDFLCGAAAVNSGTHSRLQYQFFNRYMREPQDPVRPVTGWGVTTGGFRPLEWLEEAPDQDVALALARESLDVLEGMEPLERRRQALIKLYDDPPPALDIRAPLDEQRKVWAAHASEEIIAELPELAGPIGYLDWVCSGLLPVHEHLVQVAPHDENAVELVVDLVLQGGLEQVPAELSGALTQDQFGEVLERFPIAKKAFEPAAWYNRARAWLARALGAGEADACRAWLDMAMRFTGCVQGAPDDARYPDPEWIPVGEFQADLRRLAMPRRRLVNPVAAAVGADPARPRRRPRVPEVGAALVGQPDVVAALEEIAANPSRPVRLMIVGPDGTGKRDAAQEIARLLQDRLITGPPLWLADDFFAGKEVSAGTTHLHIDARDSAGNRLMVIDGLDDVSRDPRSGEAIVEELHRALDVHDDLHVVALCEPGGDERIREVNPGLALRFRVVHTRPFDAEGYAELFERALRQRGARAHKRALTAAGRLLAGTAPVRNLRNARLAHRLADVVVDAVRERTPAGEELVVKRADIPAVFNAGRTGGDPFAELAELTGLASVKQEIELLAAGARAARLRREAGLTVPSPARHMIFSGNPGTGKTVVARLLARIYKDLGVLSSGHLVEVSRAELIGQYIGETAVKTRAVVRRAVGGVLFIDEAYALTQSDLGEDYGPEAIAELIKMMEDHRDDLVVIAAGYEREMQRFVASDPGLASRFPTTVRFPDFTDGELVEIFAGQTAQAGLTPDAAARDKLAGLLRRAPRGRSFGNARLMRNLAERATALQARRVTGLARATAADLGALTAADLPDTLSGTTRATPAADPLTALDGLVGLRDVKAEVHRLVAEARAAELRRLAGQPAPSPSRHMVFTGNPGTAKTTVARLIAAVYAQLGLLSSGHLVEVGRSDLVGTHLGQTAPRVRAAVEQALGGVLFVDEAYALNGDAYGQEAVATLVKLMEEYRGDLLVIVAGYEREMRGFLTSNSGLESRFPKRLRFPDYTDGELVAIFEHLAAAEGFTLAPEIPQTLQALLRKTSRGPSFGNGRLMRNLLDAATARQSERLTAADAPAPADVLTLRASDLPDTLDTTPDHLGLYL
;
A
#
# COMPACT_ATOMS: atom_id res chain seq x y z
N MET A 1 -14.36 20.93 35.89
CA MET A 1 -13.94 21.32 34.53
C MET A 1 -12.54 21.86 34.70
N VAL A 2 -11.55 21.20 34.10
CA VAL A 2 -10.16 21.60 34.27
C VAL A 2 -10.00 22.89 33.46
N ARG A 3 -9.75 24.00 34.14
CA ARG A 3 -9.40 25.24 33.46
C ARG A 3 -7.91 25.17 33.18
N LEU A 4 -7.53 25.18 31.91
CA LEU A 4 -6.13 25.28 31.56
C LEU A 4 -5.59 26.65 31.99
N PRO A 5 -4.31 26.73 32.37
CA PRO A 5 -3.57 27.98 32.37
C PRO A 5 -3.73 28.70 31.03
N GLU A 6 -3.75 30.05 31.06
CA GLU A 6 -4.01 30.89 29.88
C GLU A 6 -3.05 30.56 28.73
N HIS A 7 -1.77 30.32 29.03
CA HIS A 7 -0.77 29.96 28.02
C HIS A 7 -0.98 28.58 27.40
N LEU A 8 -1.73 27.67 28.03
CA LEU A 8 -2.05 26.34 27.49
C LEU A 8 -3.38 26.29 26.74
N GLU A 9 -4.21 27.35 26.78
CA GLU A 9 -5.50 27.38 26.08
C GLU A 9 -5.34 27.21 24.57
N LEU A 10 -4.19 27.60 24.01
CA LEU A 10 -3.87 27.41 22.60
C LEU A 10 -3.93 25.94 22.16
N LEU A 11 -3.64 24.99 23.05
CA LEU A 11 -3.67 23.54 22.75
C LEU A 11 -5.06 23.00 22.44
N VAL A 12 -6.12 23.70 22.87
CA VAL A 12 -7.52 23.31 22.59
C VAL A 12 -8.13 24.12 21.44
N THR A 13 -7.32 24.85 20.68
CA THR A 13 -7.74 25.58 19.48
C THR A 13 -7.35 24.81 18.20
N ASP A 14 -7.98 25.15 17.09
CA ASP A 14 -7.66 24.61 15.76
C ASP A 14 -6.54 25.38 15.03
N GLU A 15 -5.84 26.27 15.75
CA GLU A 15 -4.82 27.14 15.16
C GLU A 15 -3.51 26.38 14.86
N PRO A 16 -2.64 26.90 13.98
CA PRO A 16 -1.28 26.42 13.81
C PRO A 16 -0.45 26.59 15.09
N VAL A 17 -0.14 25.48 15.76
CA VAL A 17 0.62 25.48 17.00
C VAL A 17 1.91 24.67 16.84
N CYS A 18 3.03 25.29 17.20
CA CYS A 18 4.29 24.60 17.48
C CYS A 18 4.46 24.54 19.00
N ASP A 19 4.30 23.36 19.58
CA ASP A 19 4.39 23.16 21.03
C ASP A 19 5.66 22.39 21.38
N LEU A 20 6.66 23.08 21.94
CA LEU A 20 7.85 22.47 22.53
C LEU A 20 7.67 22.46 24.04
N TYR A 21 7.68 21.30 24.69
CA TYR A 21 7.21 21.20 26.08
C TYR A 21 7.98 22.09 27.08
N PHE A 22 9.27 22.34 26.84
CA PHE A 22 10.09 23.24 27.67
C PHE A 22 9.70 24.72 27.56
N HIS A 23 9.04 25.13 26.48
CA HIS A 23 8.56 26.49 26.22
C HIS A 23 7.05 26.62 26.42
N GLY A 24 6.29 25.62 25.96
CA GLY A 24 4.84 25.64 25.85
C GLY A 24 4.37 25.93 24.42
N PRO A 25 3.04 25.87 24.21
CA PRO A 25 2.44 25.99 22.91
C PRO A 25 2.59 27.41 22.38
N TRP A 26 3.12 27.51 21.17
CA TRP A 26 3.32 28.79 20.51
C TRP A 26 2.54 28.84 19.21
N ARG A 27 1.79 29.94 19.02
CA ARG A 27 1.05 30.19 17.80
C ARG A 27 2.04 30.58 16.73
N VAL A 28 2.08 29.82 15.64
CA VAL A 28 2.97 30.13 14.52
C VAL A 28 2.46 31.38 13.81
N PRO A 29 3.26 32.46 13.71
CA PRO A 29 2.87 33.65 12.96
C PRO A 29 2.68 33.33 11.47
N ASP A 30 1.67 33.96 10.86
CA ASP A 30 1.35 33.76 9.44
C ASP A 30 2.57 34.09 8.56
N GLY A 31 2.97 33.15 7.71
CA GLY A 31 4.07 33.32 6.75
C GLY A 31 5.48 33.18 7.31
N LEU A 32 5.68 33.09 8.63
CA LEU A 32 7.03 33.03 9.22
C LEU A 32 7.84 31.83 8.70
N TYR A 33 7.24 30.64 8.59
CA TYR A 33 7.95 29.46 8.10
C TYR A 33 8.36 29.58 6.64
N ASP A 34 7.57 30.29 5.82
CA ASP A 34 7.95 30.62 4.44
C ASP A 34 9.15 31.57 4.41
N GLU A 35 9.17 32.58 5.28
CA GLU A 35 10.30 33.49 5.40
C GLU A 35 11.58 32.80 5.86
N ILE A 36 11.49 31.91 6.86
CA ILE A 36 12.63 31.12 7.35
C ILE A 36 13.16 30.25 6.21
N ARG A 37 12.29 29.53 5.47
CA ARG A 37 12.72 28.75 4.30
C ARG A 37 13.49 29.63 3.31
N ALA A 38 12.95 30.79 2.94
CA ALA A 38 13.61 31.71 2.02
C ALA A 38 14.98 32.23 2.54
N ARG A 39 15.13 32.41 3.85
CA ARG A 39 16.43 32.73 4.47
C ARG A 39 17.40 31.56 4.37
N ILE A 40 16.93 30.32 4.54
CA ILE A 40 17.73 29.09 4.30
C ILE A 40 18.17 29.01 2.83
N ASP A 41 17.28 29.30 1.86
CA ASP A 41 17.62 29.34 0.42
C ASP A 41 18.81 30.27 0.19
N LYS A 42 18.72 31.46 0.77
CA LYS A 42 19.71 32.51 0.60
C LYS A 42 21.05 32.12 1.23
N LEU A 43 21.04 31.53 2.42
CA LEU A 43 22.26 31.08 3.09
C LEU A 43 22.93 29.93 2.33
N ALA A 44 22.15 28.95 1.86
CA ALA A 44 22.67 27.84 1.07
C ALA A 44 23.27 28.28 -0.28
N ALA A 45 22.79 29.40 -0.83
CA ALA A 45 23.29 30.01 -2.05
C ALA A 45 24.42 31.03 -1.83
N ASP A 46 24.83 31.29 -0.57
CA ASP A 46 25.96 32.19 -0.28
C ASP A 46 27.24 31.64 -0.94
N PRO A 47 28.07 32.45 -1.61
CA PRO A 47 29.30 31.98 -2.25
C PRO A 47 30.25 31.22 -1.32
N ARG A 48 30.26 31.52 -0.02
CA ARG A 48 31.06 30.78 0.99
C ARG A 48 30.49 29.39 1.29
N ALA A 49 29.21 29.18 1.05
CA ALA A 49 28.47 27.95 1.32
C ALA A 49 28.22 27.10 0.06
N ALA A 50 28.14 27.73 -1.12
CA ALA A 50 27.71 27.11 -2.37
C ALA A 50 28.64 25.97 -2.82
N GLU A 51 29.93 26.05 -2.49
CA GLU A 51 30.93 25.02 -2.79
C GLU A 51 31.10 23.99 -1.66
N LEU A 52 30.48 24.22 -0.49
CA LEU A 52 30.50 23.30 0.65
C LEU A 52 29.37 22.30 0.53
N THR A 53 29.60 21.24 -0.25
CA THR A 53 28.60 20.18 -0.48
C THR A 53 29.17 18.78 -0.25
N THR A 54 28.31 17.82 0.09
CA THR A 54 28.66 16.41 0.26
C THR A 54 27.56 15.47 -0.22
N ASP A 55 27.93 14.28 -0.66
CA ASP A 55 26.97 13.20 -0.93
C ASP A 55 26.81 12.25 0.25
N ALA A 56 27.63 12.44 1.30
CA ALA A 56 27.68 11.59 2.48
C ALA A 56 26.56 11.89 3.50
N GLN A 57 25.86 13.02 3.37
CA GLN A 57 24.75 13.38 4.25
C GLN A 57 23.53 12.50 3.92
N PRO A 58 23.07 11.60 4.81
CA PRO A 58 22.06 10.59 4.50
C PRO A 58 20.60 11.09 4.50
N LEU A 59 20.32 12.20 5.19
CA LEU A 59 19.01 12.85 5.28
C LEU A 59 18.72 13.77 4.07
N LEU A 60 19.75 14.41 3.50
CA LEU A 60 19.66 15.43 2.48
C LEU A 60 20.00 14.91 1.07
N SER A 61 19.34 15.46 0.06
CA SER A 61 19.52 15.14 -1.36
C SER A 61 20.91 15.56 -1.83
N PRO A 62 21.69 14.64 -2.45
CA PRO A 62 23.01 14.95 -2.98
C PRO A 62 22.93 15.83 -4.25
N PRO A 63 23.88 16.75 -4.48
CA PRO A 63 24.91 17.19 -3.54
C PRO A 63 24.29 18.01 -2.40
N ALA A 64 24.44 17.54 -1.17
CA ALA A 64 23.82 18.16 -0.01
C ALA A 64 24.67 19.32 0.46
N SER A 65 24.07 20.51 0.61
CA SER A 65 24.76 21.65 1.23
C SER A 65 25.15 21.30 2.66
N LEU A 66 26.45 21.40 2.97
CA LEU A 66 26.99 21.17 4.31
C LEU A 66 26.46 22.20 5.32
N VAL A 67 26.21 23.44 4.89
CA VAL A 67 25.58 24.48 5.71
C VAL A 67 24.13 24.10 6.04
N VAL A 68 23.38 23.57 5.08
CA VAL A 68 22.02 23.05 5.36
C VAL A 68 22.10 21.83 6.29
N GLY A 69 23.07 20.94 6.07
CA GLY A 69 23.34 19.79 6.94
C GLY A 69 23.58 20.18 8.39
N ASP A 70 24.47 21.15 8.61
CA ASP A 70 24.78 21.71 9.92
C ASP A 70 23.57 22.43 10.55
N LEU A 71 22.80 23.17 9.73
CA LEU A 71 21.59 23.84 10.19
C LEU A 71 20.50 22.86 10.66
N VAL A 72 20.39 21.66 10.06
CA VAL A 72 19.52 20.59 10.61
C VAL A 72 19.94 20.22 12.02
N LEU A 73 21.25 20.04 12.24
CA LEU A 73 21.80 19.70 13.56
C LEU A 73 21.55 20.82 14.57
N ILE A 74 21.71 22.08 14.15
CA ILE A 74 21.43 23.26 14.97
C ILE A 74 19.96 23.29 15.38
N VAL A 75 19.01 23.08 14.45
CA VAL A 75 17.57 23.08 14.77
C VAL A 75 17.23 21.96 15.75
N ASP A 76 17.79 20.77 15.57
CA ASP A 76 17.60 19.65 16.50
C ASP A 76 18.15 19.96 17.90
N PHE A 77 19.36 20.52 17.95
CA PHE A 77 20.01 20.93 19.18
C PHE A 77 19.21 22.02 19.91
N LEU A 78 18.72 23.03 19.18
CA LEU A 78 17.89 24.09 19.76
C LEU A 78 16.55 23.59 20.29
N CYS A 79 15.99 22.52 19.73
CA CYS A 79 14.80 21.85 20.30
C CYS A 79 15.11 21.10 21.61
N GLY A 80 16.36 20.67 21.79
CA GLY A 80 16.87 19.99 22.98
C GLY A 80 16.92 18.46 22.87
N ALA A 81 17.84 17.83 23.61
CA ALA A 81 18.07 16.38 23.50
C ALA A 81 16.94 15.57 24.14
N ALA A 82 16.32 14.67 23.37
CA ALA A 82 15.15 13.87 23.79
C ALA A 82 13.95 14.70 24.30
N ALA A 83 13.83 15.95 23.84
CA ALA A 83 12.76 16.86 24.21
C ALA A 83 11.44 16.52 23.51
N VAL A 84 10.32 16.61 24.23
CA VAL A 84 8.98 16.37 23.68
C VAL A 84 8.49 17.58 22.89
N ASN A 85 8.04 17.32 21.66
CA ASN A 85 7.36 18.30 20.80
C ASN A 85 5.97 17.79 20.37
N SER A 86 5.02 18.70 20.22
CA SER A 86 3.63 18.42 19.87
C SER A 86 2.97 19.57 19.11
N GLY A 87 1.72 19.41 18.70
CA GLY A 87 1.02 20.43 17.93
C GLY A 87 1.23 20.28 16.43
N THR A 88 0.34 20.90 15.66
CA THR A 88 0.21 20.68 14.22
C THR A 88 1.44 21.11 13.43
N HIS A 89 2.23 22.05 13.94
CA HIS A 89 3.35 22.66 13.21
C HIS A 89 4.73 22.43 13.86
N SER A 90 4.85 21.48 14.79
CA SER A 90 6.12 21.22 15.51
C SER A 90 7.15 20.38 14.77
N ARG A 91 6.85 19.89 13.56
CA ARG A 91 7.81 19.15 12.71
C ARG A 91 8.81 20.08 12.04
N LEU A 92 9.62 20.81 12.83
CA LEU A 92 10.50 21.87 12.33
C LEU A 92 11.47 21.39 11.26
N GLN A 93 12.02 20.18 11.38
CA GLN A 93 12.88 19.58 10.36
C GLN A 93 12.20 19.53 8.97
N TYR A 94 10.96 19.04 8.92
CA TYR A 94 10.19 18.93 7.68
C TYR A 94 9.64 20.29 7.25
N GLN A 95 9.27 21.16 8.20
CA GLN A 95 8.84 22.53 7.90
C GLN A 95 9.94 23.33 7.19
N PHE A 96 11.20 23.18 7.59
CA PHE A 96 12.30 24.00 7.08
C PHE A 96 13.08 23.34 5.95
N PHE A 97 13.30 22.02 6.01
CA PHE A 97 14.28 21.35 5.14
C PHE A 97 13.68 20.36 4.15
N ASN A 98 12.34 20.18 4.09
CA ASN A 98 11.70 19.19 3.20
C ASN A 98 12.22 19.19 1.77
N ARG A 99 12.46 20.38 1.18
CA ARG A 99 12.98 20.50 -0.19
C ARG A 99 14.41 20.00 -0.37
N TYR A 100 15.18 19.95 0.71
CA TYR A 100 16.55 19.48 0.72
C TYR A 100 16.62 18.00 1.12
N MET A 101 15.55 17.40 1.64
CA MET A 101 15.57 16.01 2.10
C MET A 101 15.50 15.02 0.94
N ARG A 102 16.07 13.81 1.13
CA ARG A 102 15.94 12.70 0.16
C ARG A 102 14.51 12.17 0.10
N GLU A 103 13.85 12.12 1.26
CA GLU A 103 12.49 11.64 1.42
C GLU A 103 11.63 12.70 2.14
N PRO A 104 11.02 13.64 1.41
CA PRO A 104 10.15 14.65 2.00
C PRO A 104 8.96 14.00 2.72
N GLN A 105 8.54 14.57 3.85
CA GLN A 105 7.40 14.09 4.65
C GLN A 105 6.36 15.19 4.85
N ASP A 106 5.15 14.84 5.28
CA ASP A 106 4.13 15.85 5.64
C ASP A 106 4.63 16.71 6.83
N PRO A 107 4.79 18.04 6.62
CA PRO A 107 5.28 18.94 7.66
C PRO A 107 4.24 19.20 8.77
N VAL A 108 2.99 18.74 8.60
CA VAL A 108 1.92 18.90 9.58
C VAL A 108 1.70 17.61 10.37
N ARG A 109 1.52 17.73 11.70
CA ARG A 109 1.10 16.63 12.57
C ARG A 109 -0.41 16.66 12.80
N PRO A 110 -1.05 15.50 13.05
CA PRO A 110 -2.36 15.45 13.67
C PRO A 110 -2.37 16.21 15.00
N VAL A 111 -3.55 16.64 15.44
CA VAL A 111 -3.73 17.47 16.65
C VAL A 111 -3.13 16.81 17.89
N THR A 112 -3.32 15.50 18.09
CA THR A 112 -2.70 14.70 19.19
C THR A 112 -1.34 14.09 18.83
N GLY A 113 -0.78 14.47 17.69
CA GLY A 113 0.51 14.00 17.22
C GLY A 113 1.66 14.65 17.99
N TRP A 114 2.66 13.84 18.31
CA TRP A 114 3.84 14.27 19.06
C TRP A 114 5.10 13.58 18.54
N GLY A 115 6.27 14.05 18.97
CA GLY A 115 7.57 13.43 18.68
C GLY A 115 8.64 13.91 19.65
N VAL A 116 9.87 13.45 19.41
CA VAL A 116 11.05 13.83 20.19
C VAL A 116 12.20 14.22 19.28
N THR A 117 13.14 15.02 19.79
CA THR A 117 14.33 15.46 19.05
C THR A 117 15.58 14.73 19.52
N THR A 118 16.55 14.56 18.63
CA THR A 118 17.85 13.94 18.97
C THR A 118 18.69 14.87 19.83
N GLY A 119 18.83 16.13 19.41
CA GLY A 119 19.26 17.29 20.19
C GLY A 119 20.66 17.26 20.80
N GLY A 120 21.56 16.37 20.37
CA GLY A 120 22.96 16.36 20.80
C GLY A 120 23.75 17.57 20.26
N PHE A 121 24.66 18.12 21.08
CA PHE A 121 25.53 19.23 20.67
C PHE A 121 26.64 18.75 19.75
N ARG A 122 26.51 19.04 18.45
CA ARG A 122 27.44 18.60 17.41
C ARG A 122 27.91 19.80 16.58
N PRO A 123 28.74 20.67 17.18
CA PRO A 123 29.10 21.94 16.57
C PRO A 123 29.93 21.70 15.32
N LEU A 124 29.55 22.33 14.20
CA LEU A 124 30.33 22.35 12.96
C LEU A 124 30.60 20.96 12.36
N GLU A 125 29.81 19.93 12.72
CA GLU A 125 30.03 18.54 12.29
C GLU A 125 30.09 18.43 10.76
N TRP A 126 29.28 19.24 10.05
CA TRP A 126 29.32 19.29 8.59
C TRP A 126 30.19 20.43 8.05
N LEU A 127 30.59 21.39 8.88
CA LEU A 127 31.39 22.55 8.49
C LEU A 127 32.89 22.37 8.76
N GLU A 128 33.35 21.19 9.21
CA GLU A 128 34.77 20.85 9.33
C GLU A 128 35.53 20.91 7.98
N GLU A 129 34.80 20.72 6.88
CA GLU A 129 35.28 20.79 5.49
C GLU A 129 35.37 22.23 4.96
N ALA A 130 35.01 23.24 5.76
CA ALA A 130 35.21 24.64 5.40
C ALA A 130 36.70 24.94 5.16
N PRO A 131 37.02 25.92 4.29
CA PRO A 131 38.41 26.26 3.96
C PRO A 131 39.23 26.66 5.19
N ASP A 132 38.60 27.36 6.13
CA ASP A 132 39.16 27.74 7.42
C ASP A 132 38.07 27.85 8.50
N GLN A 133 38.53 27.92 9.75
CA GLN A 133 37.68 27.99 10.94
C GLN A 133 36.85 29.27 11.02
N ASP A 134 37.34 30.39 10.51
CA ASP A 134 36.60 31.66 10.54
C ASP A 134 35.38 31.59 9.61
N VAL A 135 35.53 30.95 8.44
CA VAL A 135 34.41 30.70 7.51
C VAL A 135 33.40 29.72 8.12
N ALA A 136 33.87 28.62 8.73
CA ALA A 136 32.97 27.66 9.39
C ALA A 136 32.13 28.32 10.49
N LEU A 137 32.77 29.08 11.37
CA LEU A 137 32.12 29.80 12.47
C LEU A 137 31.18 30.88 11.97
N ALA A 138 31.57 31.64 10.93
CA ALA A 138 30.70 32.65 10.33
C ALA A 138 29.43 32.02 9.74
N LEU A 139 29.55 30.91 9.01
CA LEU A 139 28.40 30.21 8.43
C LEU A 139 27.49 29.60 9.51
N ALA A 140 28.06 28.99 10.55
CA ALA A 140 27.30 28.45 11.67
C ALA A 140 26.60 29.55 12.49
N ARG A 141 27.24 30.71 12.62
CA ARG A 141 26.66 31.88 13.27
C ARG A 141 25.52 32.50 12.46
N GLU A 142 25.68 32.61 11.14
CA GLU A 142 24.64 33.11 10.23
C GLU A 142 23.47 32.12 10.08
N SER A 143 23.72 30.82 10.21
CA SER A 143 22.70 29.77 10.34
C SER A 143 21.72 30.06 11.49
N LEU A 144 22.19 30.66 12.59
CA LEU A 144 21.32 31.07 13.70
C LEU A 144 20.48 32.31 13.37
N ASP A 145 20.90 33.19 12.46
CA ASP A 145 20.12 34.36 12.07
C ASP A 145 18.94 33.99 11.17
N VAL A 146 19.07 32.89 10.41
CA VAL A 146 17.97 32.36 9.59
C VAL A 146 16.74 31.99 10.43
N LEU A 147 16.94 31.59 11.69
CA LEU A 147 15.89 31.21 12.64
C LEU A 147 15.28 32.39 13.42
N GLU A 148 15.68 33.63 13.13
CA GLU A 148 15.13 34.82 13.79
C GLU A 148 13.60 34.89 13.66
N GLY A 149 12.93 35.09 14.80
CA GLY A 149 11.46 35.11 14.89
C GLY A 149 10.85 33.81 15.43
N MET A 150 11.65 32.74 15.59
CA MET A 150 11.24 31.52 16.30
C MET A 150 11.31 31.72 17.81
N GLU A 151 10.27 32.35 18.38
CA GLU A 151 10.18 32.63 19.83
C GLU A 151 10.49 31.40 20.72
N PRO A 152 9.98 30.19 20.43
CA PRO A 152 10.29 29.01 21.26
C PRO A 152 11.77 28.63 21.33
N LEU A 153 12.56 29.02 20.33
CA LEU A 153 13.98 28.72 20.23
C LEU A 153 14.85 29.91 20.66
N GLU A 154 14.28 31.09 20.88
CA GLU A 154 15.05 32.35 20.92
C GLU A 154 16.07 32.40 22.06
N ARG A 155 15.72 31.96 23.27
CA ARG A 155 16.67 31.94 24.40
C ARG A 155 17.88 31.03 24.13
N ARG A 156 17.61 29.82 23.63
CA ARG A 156 18.62 28.82 23.26
C ARG A 156 19.46 29.30 22.07
N ARG A 157 18.83 29.94 21.09
CA ARG A 157 19.47 30.56 19.93
C ARG A 157 20.43 31.66 20.35
N GLN A 158 20.02 32.56 21.25
CA GLN A 158 20.87 33.62 21.78
C GLN A 158 22.05 33.10 22.61
N ALA A 159 21.85 32.04 23.39
CA ALA A 159 22.94 31.39 24.11
C ALA A 159 23.98 30.78 23.15
N LEU A 160 23.52 30.12 22.09
CA LEU A 160 24.41 29.55 21.07
C LEU A 160 25.09 30.63 20.21
N ILE A 161 24.41 31.75 19.94
CA ILE A 161 24.99 32.95 19.32
C ILE A 161 26.16 33.48 20.15
N LYS A 162 25.97 33.68 21.46
CA LYS A 162 27.04 34.14 22.36
C LYS A 162 28.23 33.19 22.34
N LEU A 163 27.96 31.88 22.28
CA LEU A 163 28.98 30.85 22.22
C LEU A 163 29.76 30.91 20.88
N TYR A 164 29.10 31.09 19.74
CA TYR A 164 29.76 31.21 18.44
C TYR A 164 30.45 32.57 18.21
N ASP A 165 29.97 33.65 18.83
CA ASP A 165 30.58 34.98 18.76
C ASP A 165 31.89 35.06 19.59
N ASP A 166 32.06 34.18 20.58
CA ASP A 166 33.28 34.03 21.40
C ASP A 166 33.73 32.55 21.42
N PRO A 167 34.27 32.02 20.31
CA PRO A 167 34.69 30.62 20.22
C PRO A 167 35.94 30.35 21.09
N PRO A 168 36.10 29.13 21.62
CA PRO A 168 37.27 28.77 22.43
C PRO A 168 38.59 28.99 21.67
N PRO A 169 39.62 29.61 22.27
CA PRO A 169 40.91 29.82 21.61
C PRO A 169 41.64 28.54 21.20
N ALA A 170 41.30 27.41 21.86
CA ALA A 170 41.88 26.10 21.59
C ALA A 170 40.99 25.22 20.68
N LEU A 171 39.93 25.79 20.09
CA LEU A 171 39.07 25.06 19.16
C LEU A 171 39.85 24.64 17.92
N ASP A 172 39.84 23.36 17.61
CA ASP A 172 40.23 22.80 16.31
C ASP A 172 39.01 22.12 15.71
N ILE A 173 38.45 22.72 14.65
CA ILE A 173 37.24 22.23 13.98
C ILE A 173 37.43 20.90 13.27
N ARG A 174 38.68 20.40 13.15
CA ARG A 174 39.02 19.10 12.55
C ARG A 174 39.38 18.05 13.59
N ALA A 175 39.39 18.40 14.87
CA ALA A 175 39.58 17.43 15.95
C ALA A 175 38.35 16.51 16.07
N PRO A 176 38.50 15.30 16.61
CA PRO A 176 37.35 14.44 16.91
C PRO A 176 36.26 15.17 17.70
N LEU A 177 34.99 14.88 17.39
CA LEU A 177 33.85 15.59 17.96
C LEU A 177 33.84 15.60 19.50
N ASP A 178 34.30 14.53 20.15
CA ASP A 178 34.39 14.47 21.62
C ASP A 178 35.45 15.43 22.20
N GLU A 179 36.53 15.69 21.47
CA GLU A 179 37.54 16.68 21.85
C GLU A 179 36.99 18.10 21.67
N GLN A 180 36.34 18.37 20.54
CA GLN A 180 35.69 19.66 20.29
C GLN A 180 34.67 19.98 21.38
N ARG A 181 33.80 19.02 21.71
CA ARG A 181 32.77 19.19 22.74
C ARG A 181 33.35 19.47 24.12
N LYS A 182 34.46 18.83 24.51
CA LYS A 182 35.15 19.13 25.77
C LYS A 182 35.65 20.57 25.82
N VAL A 183 36.19 21.07 24.71
CA VAL A 183 36.71 22.45 24.62
C VAL A 183 35.56 23.46 24.67
N TRP A 184 34.47 23.22 23.94
CA TRP A 184 33.27 24.05 24.00
C TRP A 184 32.62 24.06 25.39
N ALA A 185 32.48 22.89 26.01
CA ALA A 185 31.94 22.75 27.36
C ALA A 185 32.78 23.50 28.42
N ALA A 186 34.11 23.45 28.30
CA ALA A 186 35.01 24.14 29.22
C ALA A 186 35.00 25.67 29.05
N HIS A 187 34.61 26.17 27.86
CA HIS A 187 34.54 27.59 27.54
C HIS A 187 33.16 28.20 27.84
N ALA A 188 32.09 27.41 27.77
CA ALA A 188 30.73 27.87 28.01
C ALA A 188 30.55 28.39 29.45
N SER A 189 30.03 29.60 29.59
CA SER A 189 29.71 30.18 30.90
C SER A 189 28.50 29.48 31.54
N GLU A 190 28.36 29.59 32.87
CA GLU A 190 27.18 29.05 33.59
C GLU A 190 25.85 29.57 33.01
N GLU A 191 25.80 30.83 32.54
CA GLU A 191 24.62 31.39 31.86
C GLU A 191 24.27 30.65 30.55
N ILE A 192 25.29 30.23 29.77
CA ILE A 192 25.08 29.49 28.52
C ILE A 192 24.65 28.07 28.83
N ILE A 193 25.29 27.42 29.80
CA ILE A 193 24.95 26.05 30.24
C ILE A 193 23.52 26.01 30.82
N ALA A 194 23.06 27.05 31.50
CA ALA A 194 21.69 27.12 32.00
C ALA A 194 20.63 27.09 30.89
N GLU A 195 20.91 27.69 29.73
CA GLU A 195 20.02 27.64 28.56
C GLU A 195 20.26 26.41 27.68
N LEU A 196 21.49 25.89 27.65
CA LEU A 196 21.96 24.76 26.84
C LEU A 196 22.62 23.68 27.72
N PRO A 197 21.85 23.00 28.60
CA PRO A 197 22.39 22.05 29.59
C PRO A 197 23.09 20.83 28.95
N GLU A 198 22.80 20.54 27.69
CA GLU A 198 23.48 19.50 26.90
C GLU A 198 25.00 19.74 26.76
N LEU A 199 25.47 20.98 26.95
CA LEU A 199 26.89 21.34 26.94
C LEU A 199 27.64 20.84 28.18
N ALA A 200 26.95 20.52 29.28
CA ALA A 200 27.58 19.98 30.49
C ALA A 200 28.06 18.51 30.32
N GLY A 201 27.83 17.93 29.14
CA GLY A 201 28.14 16.53 28.81
C GLY A 201 27.08 15.55 29.32
N PRO A 202 27.21 14.25 28.99
CA PRO A 202 26.18 13.25 29.29
C PRO A 202 25.77 13.17 30.78
N ILE A 203 26.74 13.20 31.69
CA ILE A 203 26.49 13.13 33.13
C ILE A 203 25.86 14.42 33.65
N GLY A 204 26.37 15.59 33.23
CA GLY A 204 25.82 16.89 33.65
C GLY A 204 24.40 17.11 33.12
N TYR A 205 24.11 16.66 31.90
CA TYR A 205 22.76 16.70 31.34
C TYR A 205 21.81 15.74 32.07
N LEU A 206 22.26 14.53 32.40
CA LEU A 206 21.48 13.59 33.21
C LEU A 206 21.20 14.13 34.62
N ASP A 207 22.17 14.79 35.26
CA ASP A 207 21.99 15.49 36.55
C ASP A 207 20.95 16.61 36.45
N TRP A 208 21.01 17.43 35.39
CA TRP A 208 20.01 18.45 35.11
C TRP A 208 18.61 17.85 34.91
N VAL A 209 18.49 16.76 34.14
CA VAL A 209 17.22 16.05 33.93
C VAL A 209 16.67 15.49 35.25
N CYS A 210 17.50 14.82 36.06
CA CYS A 210 17.09 14.31 37.37
C CYS A 210 16.67 15.43 38.32
N SER A 211 17.39 16.55 38.31
CA SER A 211 17.07 17.75 39.10
C SER A 211 15.74 18.39 38.70
N GLY A 212 15.28 18.19 37.46
CA GLY A 212 13.93 18.57 37.02
C GLY A 212 12.87 17.50 37.31
N LEU A 213 13.19 16.23 37.03
CA LEU A 213 12.26 15.10 37.09
C LEU A 213 11.83 14.75 38.53
N LEU A 214 12.78 14.61 39.45
CA LEU A 214 12.48 14.10 40.78
C LEU A 214 11.61 15.09 41.58
N PRO A 215 11.90 16.40 41.62
CA PRO A 215 11.04 17.35 42.33
C PRO A 215 9.65 17.47 41.71
N VAL A 216 9.52 17.42 40.38
CA VAL A 216 8.21 17.50 39.73
C VAL A 216 7.38 16.24 39.99
N HIS A 217 8.02 15.07 40.03
CA HIS A 217 7.37 13.82 40.42
C HIS A 217 6.89 13.89 41.88
N GLU A 218 7.75 14.30 42.82
CA GLU A 218 7.37 14.44 44.24
C GLU A 218 6.22 15.43 44.43
N HIS A 219 6.24 16.56 43.74
CA HIS A 219 5.12 17.52 43.73
C HIS A 219 3.83 16.88 43.22
N LEU A 220 3.88 16.19 42.08
CA LEU A 220 2.71 15.52 41.52
C LEU A 220 2.19 14.39 42.42
N VAL A 221 3.06 13.67 43.13
CA VAL A 221 2.68 12.65 44.12
C VAL A 221 1.95 13.28 45.31
N GLN A 222 2.37 14.47 45.75
CA GLN A 222 1.69 15.22 46.82
C GLN A 222 0.31 15.71 46.38
N VAL A 223 0.17 16.16 45.12
CA VAL A 223 -1.12 16.65 44.59
C VAL A 223 -2.08 15.51 44.26
N ALA A 224 -1.56 14.44 43.64
CA ALA A 224 -2.31 13.25 43.27
C ALA A 224 -1.59 12.01 43.79
N PRO A 225 -2.08 11.38 44.89
CA PRO A 225 -1.42 10.23 45.48
C PRO A 225 -1.09 9.12 44.47
N HIS A 226 0.15 8.65 44.55
CA HIS A 226 0.71 7.57 43.75
C HIS A 226 1.63 6.73 44.64
N ASP A 227 1.67 5.43 44.39
CA ASP A 227 2.42 4.49 45.23
C ASP A 227 3.92 4.47 44.86
N GLU A 228 4.27 4.92 43.66
CA GLU A 228 5.64 5.03 43.17
C GLU A 228 6.34 6.26 43.77
N ASN A 229 7.48 6.06 44.40
CA ASN A 229 8.35 7.14 44.88
C ASN A 229 9.48 7.47 43.88
N ALA A 230 10.25 8.54 44.14
CA ALA A 230 11.33 9.01 43.26
C ALA A 230 12.37 7.93 42.88
N VAL A 231 12.74 7.03 43.78
CA VAL A 231 13.69 5.95 43.51
C VAL A 231 13.04 4.85 42.65
N GLU A 232 11.79 4.51 42.94
CA GLU A 232 11.02 3.54 42.15
C GLU A 232 10.78 4.06 40.73
N LEU A 233 10.47 5.34 40.56
CA LEU A 233 10.36 5.99 39.25
C LEU A 233 11.64 5.82 38.43
N VAL A 234 12.80 6.09 39.04
CA VAL A 234 14.10 5.93 38.35
C VAL A 234 14.30 4.48 37.91
N VAL A 235 14.03 3.51 38.79
CA VAL A 235 14.12 2.08 38.46
C VAL A 235 13.17 1.72 37.30
N ASP A 236 11.92 2.14 37.39
CA ASP A 236 10.89 1.83 36.41
C ASP A 236 11.17 2.50 35.06
N LEU A 237 11.70 3.74 35.03
CA LEU A 237 12.12 4.40 33.79
C LEU A 237 13.36 3.75 33.15
N VAL A 238 14.32 3.25 33.95
CA VAL A 238 15.45 2.45 33.42
C VAL A 238 14.92 1.16 32.78
N LEU A 239 13.93 0.51 33.42
CA LEU A 239 13.28 -0.69 32.88
C LEU A 239 12.43 -0.39 31.64
N GLN A 240 11.71 0.73 31.59
CA GLN A 240 11.01 1.19 30.39
C GLN A 240 11.96 1.51 29.25
N GLY A 241 13.15 2.00 29.56
CA GLY A 241 14.22 2.16 28.58
C GLY A 241 14.75 0.83 28.02
N GLY A 242 14.28 -0.32 28.51
CA GLY A 242 14.74 -1.63 28.07
C GLY A 242 16.15 -1.98 28.55
N LEU A 243 16.67 -1.29 29.57
CA LEU A 243 18.02 -1.53 30.06
C LEU A 243 18.07 -2.78 30.93
N GLU A 244 19.09 -3.60 30.70
CA GLU A 244 19.32 -4.83 31.45
C GLU A 244 20.08 -4.58 32.77
N GLN A 245 20.73 -3.43 32.92
CA GLN A 245 21.56 -3.01 34.05
C GLN A 245 21.39 -1.51 34.30
N VAL A 246 21.61 -1.08 35.54
CA VAL A 246 21.60 0.34 35.91
C VAL A 246 22.88 1.02 35.38
N PRO A 247 22.78 2.10 34.57
CA PRO A 247 23.94 2.85 34.11
C PRO A 247 24.76 3.42 35.25
N ALA A 248 26.09 3.40 35.13
CA ALA A 248 26.99 3.94 36.15
C ALA A 248 26.89 5.47 36.26
N GLU A 249 26.51 6.12 35.16
CA GLU A 249 26.35 7.57 35.00
C GLU A 249 25.27 8.13 35.95
N LEU A 250 24.29 7.32 36.35
CA LEU A 250 23.28 7.71 37.36
C LEU A 250 23.90 8.02 38.73
N SER A 251 25.09 7.49 39.03
CA SER A 251 25.81 7.83 40.27
C SER A 251 26.25 9.30 40.33
N GLY A 252 26.35 9.97 39.19
CA GLY A 252 26.65 11.40 39.10
C GLY A 252 25.42 12.30 39.19
N ALA A 253 24.22 11.75 38.95
CA ALA A 253 22.95 12.48 38.92
C ALA A 253 22.05 12.22 40.15
N LEU A 254 22.40 11.24 40.98
CA LEU A 254 21.67 10.86 42.19
C LEU A 254 22.57 10.96 43.41
N THR A 255 21.95 11.18 44.58
CA THR A 255 22.71 11.08 45.84
C THR A 255 23.21 9.65 46.07
N GLN A 256 24.27 9.52 46.87
CA GLN A 256 24.86 8.21 47.18
C GLN A 256 23.84 7.21 47.74
N ASP A 257 22.92 7.68 48.59
CA ASP A 257 21.88 6.85 49.18
C ASP A 257 20.83 6.42 48.13
N GLN A 258 20.35 7.37 47.30
CA GLN A 258 19.40 7.07 46.22
C GLN A 258 19.99 6.09 45.20
N PHE A 259 21.24 6.30 44.77
CA PHE A 259 21.90 5.41 43.81
C PHE A 259 22.09 4.00 44.39
N GLY A 260 22.48 3.90 45.67
CA GLY A 260 22.55 2.62 46.38
C GLY A 260 21.21 1.89 46.39
N GLU A 261 20.12 2.61 46.68
CA GLU A 261 18.77 2.06 46.70
C GLU A 261 18.28 1.62 45.31
N VAL A 262 18.59 2.39 44.25
CA VAL A 262 18.31 1.99 42.85
C VAL A 262 18.98 0.65 42.52
N LEU A 263 20.27 0.49 42.88
CA LEU A 263 21.03 -0.75 42.63
C LEU A 263 20.45 -1.96 43.38
N GLU A 264 19.94 -1.75 44.60
CA GLU A 264 19.30 -2.82 45.39
C GLU A 264 17.93 -3.23 44.83
N ARG A 265 17.12 -2.26 44.41
CA ARG A 265 15.74 -2.48 43.96
C ARG A 265 15.66 -2.99 42.52
N PHE A 266 16.54 -2.53 41.63
CA PHE A 266 16.47 -2.81 40.21
C PHE A 266 16.38 -4.31 39.86
N PRO A 267 17.22 -5.23 40.41
CA PRO A 267 17.13 -6.65 40.10
C PRO A 267 15.82 -7.32 40.54
N ILE A 268 15.15 -6.75 41.55
CA ILE A 268 13.86 -7.23 42.06
C ILE A 268 12.74 -6.74 41.14
N ALA A 269 12.70 -5.44 40.87
CA ALA A 269 11.72 -4.81 39.98
C ALA A 269 11.75 -5.43 38.58
N LYS A 270 12.94 -5.63 38.01
CA LYS A 270 13.15 -6.25 36.69
C LYS A 270 12.42 -7.58 36.49
N LYS A 271 12.31 -8.41 37.55
CA LYS A 271 11.65 -9.72 37.46
C LYS A 271 10.13 -9.65 37.36
N ALA A 272 9.54 -8.56 37.82
CA ALA A 272 8.10 -8.37 37.92
C ALA A 272 7.58 -7.19 37.09
N PHE A 273 8.46 -6.54 36.32
CA PHE A 273 8.12 -5.35 35.57
C PHE A 273 7.25 -5.68 34.37
N GLU A 274 6.08 -5.05 34.31
CA GLU A 274 5.15 -5.16 33.19
C GLU A 274 4.99 -3.77 32.55
N PRO A 275 5.61 -3.53 31.37
CA PRO A 275 5.63 -2.22 30.73
C PRO A 275 4.24 -1.60 30.51
N ALA A 276 3.30 -2.39 29.99
CA ALA A 276 1.92 -1.96 29.76
C ALA A 276 1.16 -1.66 31.07
N ALA A 277 1.45 -2.37 32.15
CA ALA A 277 0.80 -2.14 33.44
C ALA A 277 1.29 -0.83 34.07
N TRP A 278 2.60 -0.58 34.03
CA TRP A 278 3.18 0.70 34.47
C TRP A 278 2.63 1.85 33.64
N TYR A 279 2.65 1.74 32.32
CA TYR A 279 2.12 2.73 31.39
C TYR A 279 0.70 3.17 31.75
N ASN A 280 -0.20 2.20 31.97
CA ASN A 280 -1.59 2.48 32.32
C ASN A 280 -1.73 3.14 33.69
N ARG A 281 -0.92 2.75 34.68
CA ARG A 281 -0.90 3.38 36.00
C ARG A 281 -0.40 4.82 35.93
N ALA A 282 0.69 5.07 35.21
CA ALA A 282 1.28 6.40 35.01
C ALA A 282 0.29 7.32 34.29
N ARG A 283 -0.32 6.88 33.19
CA ARG A 283 -1.38 7.64 32.49
C ARG A 283 -2.55 7.97 33.42
N ALA A 284 -3.07 6.98 34.16
CA ALA A 284 -4.19 7.20 35.06
C ALA A 284 -3.85 8.17 36.19
N TRP A 285 -2.61 8.14 36.68
CA TRP A 285 -2.10 9.09 37.68
C TRP A 285 -1.98 10.50 37.13
N LEU A 286 -1.35 10.68 35.97
CA LEU A 286 -1.24 11.96 35.28
C LEU A 286 -2.62 12.56 34.97
N ALA A 287 -3.61 11.75 34.60
CA ALA A 287 -4.98 12.21 34.40
C ALA A 287 -5.63 12.74 35.69
N ARG A 288 -5.32 12.16 36.86
CA ARG A 288 -5.79 12.68 38.16
C ARG A 288 -5.11 13.99 38.52
N ALA A 289 -3.80 14.09 38.32
CA ALA A 289 -3.03 15.32 38.56
C ALA A 289 -3.50 16.45 37.63
N LEU A 290 -3.72 16.15 36.36
CA LEU A 290 -4.33 17.07 35.40
C LEU A 290 -5.73 17.53 35.84
N GLY A 291 -6.53 16.59 36.38
CA GLY A 291 -7.81 16.89 37.03
C GLY A 291 -7.71 17.86 38.21
N ALA A 292 -6.58 17.87 38.91
CA ALA A 292 -6.27 18.80 40.00
C ALA A 292 -5.75 20.18 39.52
N GLY A 293 -5.58 20.37 38.21
CA GLY A 293 -5.11 21.63 37.61
C GLY A 293 -3.61 21.68 37.35
N GLU A 294 -2.88 20.60 37.59
CA GLU A 294 -1.42 20.53 37.45
C GLU A 294 -0.99 20.23 35.99
N ALA A 295 -1.54 20.96 35.03
CA ALA A 295 -1.28 20.71 33.61
C ALA A 295 0.20 20.95 33.22
N ASP A 296 0.81 22.03 33.73
CA ASP A 296 2.23 22.34 33.48
C ASP A 296 3.15 21.31 34.14
N ALA A 297 2.89 20.93 35.39
CA ALA A 297 3.70 19.94 36.10
C ALA A 297 3.61 18.54 35.44
N CYS A 298 2.42 18.13 34.96
CA CYS A 298 2.28 16.89 34.20
C CYS A 298 3.08 16.91 32.89
N ARG A 299 3.09 18.05 32.18
CA ARG A 299 3.85 18.22 30.94
C ARG A 299 5.36 18.24 31.22
N ALA A 300 5.79 18.92 32.27
CA ALA A 300 7.18 18.92 32.70
C ALA A 300 7.65 17.52 33.10
N TRP A 301 6.81 16.74 33.82
CA TRP A 301 7.11 15.35 34.15
C TRP A 301 7.28 14.49 32.89
N LEU A 302 6.38 14.61 31.92
CA LEU A 302 6.46 13.86 30.66
C LEU A 302 7.70 14.24 29.84
N ASP A 303 8.06 15.53 29.77
CA ASP A 303 9.27 15.98 29.08
C ASP A 303 10.52 15.42 29.76
N MET A 304 10.62 15.55 31.09
CA MET A 304 11.79 15.09 31.85
C MET A 304 11.90 13.57 31.88
N ALA A 305 10.79 12.82 31.94
CA ALA A 305 10.80 11.36 31.87
C ALA A 305 11.31 10.88 30.50
N MET A 306 10.85 11.52 29.42
CA MET A 306 11.33 11.22 28.07
C MET A 306 12.83 11.50 27.90
N ARG A 307 13.29 12.66 28.41
CA ARG A 307 14.71 13.03 28.41
C ARG A 307 15.54 12.05 29.24
N PHE A 308 15.04 11.64 30.40
CA PHE A 308 15.69 10.65 31.25
C PHE A 308 15.88 9.33 30.49
N THR A 309 14.81 8.81 29.85
CA THR A 309 14.88 7.60 29.02
C THR A 309 15.92 7.74 27.90
N GLY A 310 15.96 8.89 27.21
CA GLY A 310 16.96 9.18 26.19
C GLY A 310 18.39 9.17 26.73
N CYS A 311 18.62 9.78 27.89
CA CYS A 311 19.94 9.79 28.57
C CYS A 311 20.40 8.38 28.95
N VAL A 312 19.54 7.60 29.61
CA VAL A 312 19.95 6.26 30.09
C VAL A 312 20.15 5.27 28.93
N GLN A 313 19.37 5.36 27.85
CA GLN A 313 19.60 4.56 26.63
C GLN A 313 20.83 5.00 25.84
N GLY A 314 21.25 6.27 26.00
CA GLY A 314 22.45 6.82 25.37
C GLY A 314 23.75 6.53 26.11
N ALA A 315 23.68 6.29 27.42
CA ALA A 315 24.84 6.14 28.31
C ALA A 315 25.85 5.06 27.83
N PRO A 316 27.16 5.32 27.92
CA PRO A 316 27.82 6.48 28.53
C PRO A 316 27.87 7.74 27.64
N ASP A 317 27.34 7.66 26.42
CA ASP A 317 27.35 8.75 25.44
C ASP A 317 26.14 9.69 25.64
N ASP A 318 25.94 10.63 24.70
CA ASP A 318 24.81 11.55 24.72
C ASP A 318 23.45 10.84 24.68
N ALA A 319 22.44 11.56 25.17
CA ALA A 319 21.05 11.15 25.02
C ALA A 319 20.73 10.81 23.56
N ARG A 320 20.18 9.61 23.35
CA ARG A 320 19.75 9.14 22.04
C ARG A 320 18.26 9.40 21.86
N TYR A 321 17.78 9.25 20.63
CA TYR A 321 16.34 9.22 20.35
C TYR A 321 15.71 8.06 21.15
N PRO A 322 14.87 8.36 22.17
CA PRO A 322 14.34 7.30 23.03
C PRO A 322 13.31 6.45 22.29
N ASP A 323 13.17 5.17 22.69
CA ASP A 323 12.02 4.37 22.27
C ASP A 323 10.75 4.90 22.94
N PRO A 324 9.82 5.53 22.18
CA PRO A 324 8.71 6.28 22.77
C PRO A 324 7.55 5.39 23.25
N GLU A 325 7.59 4.07 23.03
CA GLU A 325 6.44 3.16 23.19
C GLU A 325 5.82 3.21 24.60
N TRP A 326 6.62 3.55 25.62
CA TRP A 326 6.23 3.35 27.01
C TRP A 326 5.97 4.61 27.84
N ILE A 327 6.10 5.82 27.28
CA ILE A 327 5.75 7.06 27.98
C ILE A 327 4.43 7.63 27.40
N PRO A 328 3.37 7.88 28.22
CA PRO A 328 2.02 8.16 27.74
C PRO A 328 1.79 9.60 27.24
N VAL A 329 2.67 10.13 26.38
CA VAL A 329 2.60 11.52 25.89
C VAL A 329 1.34 11.76 25.04
N GLY A 330 1.08 10.90 24.06
CA GLY A 330 -0.05 11.07 23.12
C GLY A 330 -1.40 10.96 23.83
N GLU A 331 -1.53 10.00 24.72
CA GLU A 331 -2.70 9.73 25.53
C GLU A 331 -2.97 10.86 26.52
N PHE A 332 -1.91 11.40 27.13
CA PHE A 332 -2.01 12.59 27.96
C PHE A 332 -2.55 13.79 27.16
N GLN A 333 -2.06 14.03 25.93
CA GLN A 333 -2.56 15.11 25.08
C GLN A 333 -4.05 14.93 24.73
N ALA A 334 -4.48 13.69 24.48
CA ALA A 334 -5.89 13.38 24.26
C ALA A 334 -6.73 13.64 25.53
N ASP A 335 -6.24 13.21 26.69
CA ASP A 335 -6.90 13.42 27.98
C ASP A 335 -6.98 14.91 28.35
N LEU A 336 -5.93 15.70 28.09
CA LEU A 336 -5.89 17.15 28.28
C LEU A 336 -6.95 17.87 27.46
N ARG A 337 -7.00 17.60 26.15
CA ARG A 337 -8.02 18.21 25.29
C ARG A 337 -9.43 17.82 25.72
N ARG A 338 -9.65 16.54 26.03
CA ARG A 338 -10.96 16.04 26.49
C ARG A 338 -11.43 16.75 27.77
N LEU A 339 -10.53 17.03 28.71
CA LEU A 339 -10.87 17.61 30.02
C LEU A 339 -10.96 19.15 30.01
N ALA A 340 -10.23 19.80 29.10
CA ALA A 340 -10.12 21.25 29.02
C ALA A 340 -11.00 21.92 27.95
N MET A 341 -11.41 21.19 26.91
CA MET A 341 -12.31 21.74 25.89
C MET A 341 -13.60 22.24 26.53
N PRO A 342 -14.08 23.46 26.20
CA PRO A 342 -15.34 23.96 26.72
C PRO A 342 -16.48 23.01 26.38
N ARG A 343 -17.07 22.36 27.38
CA ARG A 343 -18.39 21.75 27.20
C ARG A 343 -19.33 22.87 26.79
N ARG A 344 -19.88 22.79 25.58
CA ARG A 344 -20.92 23.72 25.12
C ARG A 344 -21.96 23.86 26.24
N ARG A 345 -22.27 25.11 26.60
CA ARG A 345 -23.27 25.43 27.62
C ARG A 345 -24.56 24.64 27.28
N LEU A 346 -24.91 23.68 28.13
CA LEU A 346 -26.23 23.03 28.08
C LEU A 346 -27.27 24.09 28.45
N VAL A 347 -27.86 24.70 27.43
CA VAL A 347 -29.02 25.58 27.63
C VAL A 347 -30.19 24.68 27.99
N ASN A 348 -30.74 24.86 29.19
CA ASN A 348 -31.96 24.19 29.60
C ASN A 348 -33.08 24.52 28.59
N PRO A 349 -33.62 23.53 27.85
CA PRO A 349 -34.61 23.78 26.80
C PRO A 349 -35.90 24.45 27.32
N VAL A 350 -36.21 24.29 28.61
CA VAL A 350 -37.41 24.84 29.24
C VAL A 350 -37.26 26.33 29.54
N ALA A 351 -36.04 26.79 29.86
CA ALA A 351 -35.79 28.21 30.15
C ALA A 351 -35.78 29.07 28.87
N ALA A 352 -35.37 28.50 27.73
CA ALA A 352 -35.38 29.19 26.43
C ALA A 352 -36.77 29.25 25.77
N ALA A 353 -37.70 28.37 26.17
CA ALA A 353 -39.06 28.36 25.64
C ALA A 353 -39.96 29.46 26.24
N VAL A 354 -39.54 30.11 27.33
CA VAL A 354 -40.30 31.18 27.99
C VAL A 354 -39.60 32.52 27.76
N GLY A 355 -39.81 33.07 26.56
CA GLY A 355 -39.54 34.47 26.28
C GLY A 355 -38.47 34.71 25.22
N ALA A 356 -38.87 34.70 23.95
CA ALA A 356 -38.31 35.62 22.96
C ALA A 356 -39.25 35.77 21.76
N ASP A 357 -39.59 37.02 21.48
CA ASP A 357 -40.36 37.58 20.36
C ASP A 357 -39.57 37.47 19.03
N PRO A 358 -40.20 37.44 17.84
CA PRO A 358 -39.52 37.11 16.58
C PRO A 358 -38.89 38.36 15.93
N ALA A 359 -37.56 38.40 15.86
CA ALA A 359 -36.83 39.45 15.13
C ALA A 359 -36.37 38.98 13.74
N ARG A 360 -36.86 39.74 12.74
CA ARG A 360 -36.56 39.92 11.30
C ARG A 360 -35.41 39.18 10.58
N PRO A 361 -35.59 38.90 9.26
CA PRO A 361 -34.64 38.11 8.47
C PRO A 361 -33.45 38.94 7.97
N ARG A 362 -32.25 38.35 8.04
CA ARG A 362 -31.06 38.83 7.32
C ARG A 362 -30.88 38.06 6.01
N ARG A 363 -30.40 38.78 5.00
CA ARG A 363 -30.27 38.41 3.57
C ARG A 363 -29.58 37.05 3.36
N ARG A 364 -30.15 36.25 2.45
CA ARG A 364 -29.62 34.95 1.98
C ARG A 364 -28.37 35.14 1.10
N PRO A 365 -27.28 34.40 1.33
CA PRO A 365 -26.28 34.12 0.31
C PRO A 365 -26.82 33.09 -0.70
N ARG A 366 -26.29 33.08 -1.92
CA ARG A 366 -26.66 32.14 -3.00
C ARG A 366 -26.23 30.71 -2.62
N VAL A 367 -27.17 29.77 -2.71
CA VAL A 367 -27.01 28.34 -2.39
C VAL A 367 -26.72 27.56 -3.68
N PRO A 368 -25.69 26.69 -3.75
CA PRO A 368 -25.58 25.68 -4.80
C PRO A 368 -26.76 24.70 -4.73
N GLU A 369 -27.30 24.23 -5.85
CA GLU A 369 -28.49 23.35 -5.89
C GLU A 369 -28.30 22.07 -5.05
N VAL A 370 -28.75 22.09 -3.80
CA VAL A 370 -28.69 20.97 -2.86
C VAL A 370 -29.56 19.82 -3.39
N GLY A 371 -28.99 18.62 -3.51
CA GLY A 371 -29.73 17.42 -3.89
C GLY A 371 -29.80 17.11 -5.39
N ALA A 372 -29.00 17.77 -6.25
CA ALA A 372 -28.93 17.49 -7.69
C ALA A 372 -28.62 16.01 -8.04
N ALA A 373 -27.95 15.30 -7.13
CA ALA A 373 -27.65 13.87 -7.27
C ALA A 373 -28.88 12.95 -7.07
N LEU A 374 -29.92 13.40 -6.37
CA LEU A 374 -31.12 12.61 -6.06
C LEU A 374 -32.21 12.82 -7.13
N VAL A 375 -32.85 11.72 -7.55
CA VAL A 375 -33.93 11.75 -8.54
C VAL A 375 -35.26 11.47 -7.86
N GLY A 376 -36.26 12.35 -7.96
CA GLY A 376 -37.62 12.06 -7.51
C GLY A 376 -37.80 11.76 -6.01
N GLN A 377 -36.91 12.26 -5.14
CA GLN A 377 -36.99 12.09 -3.67
C GLN A 377 -37.21 13.44 -2.95
N PRO A 378 -38.40 14.07 -3.05
CA PRO A 378 -38.63 15.43 -2.55
C PRO A 378 -38.47 15.55 -1.02
N ASP A 379 -38.87 14.51 -0.28
CA ASP A 379 -38.78 14.51 1.19
C ASP A 379 -37.32 14.48 1.67
N VAL A 380 -36.44 13.79 0.93
CA VAL A 380 -35.00 13.75 1.20
C VAL A 380 -34.34 15.06 0.80
N VAL A 381 -34.69 15.63 -0.35
CA VAL A 381 -34.17 16.93 -0.80
C VAL A 381 -34.54 18.03 0.21
N ALA A 382 -35.80 18.07 0.69
CA ALA A 382 -36.21 19.02 1.71
C ALA A 382 -35.42 18.87 3.03
N ALA A 383 -35.07 17.63 3.41
CA ALA A 383 -34.22 17.39 4.57
C ALA A 383 -32.78 17.86 4.34
N LEU A 384 -32.21 17.65 3.15
CA LEU A 384 -30.87 18.15 2.79
C LEU A 384 -30.82 19.68 2.75
N GLU A 385 -31.85 20.34 2.20
CA GLU A 385 -31.97 21.80 2.19
C GLU A 385 -32.04 22.37 3.62
N GLU A 386 -32.76 21.70 4.52
CA GLU A 386 -32.83 22.11 5.92
C GLU A 386 -31.50 21.89 6.65
N ILE A 387 -30.79 20.80 6.35
CA ILE A 387 -29.43 20.55 6.83
C ILE A 387 -28.53 21.68 6.33
N ALA A 388 -28.54 22.01 5.04
CA ALA A 388 -27.75 23.11 4.48
C ALA A 388 -28.10 24.47 5.12
N ALA A 389 -29.37 24.71 5.44
CA ALA A 389 -29.83 25.95 6.06
C ALA A 389 -29.47 26.08 7.55
N ASN A 390 -29.14 24.98 8.24
CA ASN A 390 -28.86 24.95 9.68
C ASN A 390 -27.48 24.33 9.98
N PRO A 391 -26.36 25.04 9.69
CA PRO A 391 -25.01 24.50 9.79
C PRO A 391 -24.57 24.14 11.22
N SER A 392 -25.18 24.73 12.24
CA SER A 392 -24.82 24.52 13.65
C SER A 392 -25.49 23.31 14.32
N ARG A 393 -26.41 22.61 13.63
CA ARG A 393 -27.15 21.46 14.18
C ARG A 393 -26.51 20.12 13.80
N PRO A 394 -26.43 19.14 14.72
CA PRO A 394 -26.00 17.78 14.39
C PRO A 394 -27.00 17.14 13.42
N VAL A 395 -26.48 16.29 12.54
CA VAL A 395 -27.32 15.56 11.58
C VAL A 395 -27.72 14.25 12.22
N ARG A 396 -29.02 14.07 12.49
CA ARG A 396 -29.59 12.84 13.03
C ARG A 396 -30.78 12.45 12.16
N LEU A 397 -30.51 11.70 11.10
CA LEU A 397 -31.51 11.37 10.08
C LEU A 397 -31.71 9.86 9.98
N MET A 398 -32.96 9.42 9.94
CA MET A 398 -33.31 8.04 9.62
C MET A 398 -33.99 8.02 8.26
N ILE A 399 -33.34 7.44 7.26
CA ILE A 399 -33.84 7.36 5.89
C ILE A 399 -34.47 5.99 5.68
N VAL A 400 -35.80 5.98 5.56
CA VAL A 400 -36.61 4.76 5.51
C VAL A 400 -37.14 4.56 4.10
N GLY A 401 -36.99 3.38 3.55
CA GLY A 401 -37.73 2.99 2.35
C GLY A 401 -37.03 1.93 1.51
N PRO A 402 -37.59 1.61 0.34
CA PRO A 402 -37.16 0.47 -0.46
C PRO A 402 -35.71 0.59 -0.94
N ASP A 403 -35.04 -0.53 -1.16
CA ASP A 403 -33.68 -0.56 -1.67
C ASP A 403 -33.52 0.03 -3.06
N GLY A 404 -32.40 0.74 -3.27
CA GLY A 404 -32.07 1.35 -4.55
C GLY A 404 -32.84 2.63 -4.88
N THR A 405 -33.46 3.28 -3.89
CA THR A 405 -34.16 4.59 -4.01
C THR A 405 -33.26 5.81 -3.77
N GLY A 406 -31.95 5.61 -3.58
CA GLY A 406 -30.97 6.68 -3.34
C GLY A 406 -30.62 6.94 -1.87
N LYS A 407 -30.98 6.04 -0.94
CA LYS A 407 -30.65 6.15 0.51
C LYS A 407 -29.15 6.37 0.76
N ARG A 408 -28.29 5.60 0.08
CA ARG A 408 -26.82 5.73 0.20
C ARG A 408 -26.28 7.00 -0.45
N ASP A 409 -26.83 7.39 -1.60
CA ASP A 409 -26.46 8.64 -2.28
C ASP A 409 -26.82 9.86 -1.43
N ALA A 410 -27.96 9.81 -0.72
CA ALA A 410 -28.35 10.82 0.25
C ALA A 410 -27.38 10.93 1.42
N ALA A 411 -26.91 9.80 1.97
CA ALA A 411 -25.89 9.79 3.03
C ALA A 411 -24.56 10.38 2.55
N GLN A 412 -24.17 10.14 1.30
CA GLN A 412 -22.97 10.75 0.70
C GLN A 412 -23.12 12.26 0.50
N GLU A 413 -24.30 12.72 0.07
CA GLU A 413 -24.58 14.15 -0.06
C GLU A 413 -24.59 14.85 1.30
N ILE A 414 -25.12 14.20 2.35
CA ILE A 414 -24.99 14.66 3.73
C ILE A 414 -23.51 14.79 4.13
N ALA A 415 -22.67 13.79 3.81
CA ALA A 415 -21.24 13.86 4.10
C ALA A 415 -20.57 15.06 3.43
N ARG A 416 -20.92 15.37 2.17
CA ARG A 416 -20.44 16.59 1.48
C ARG A 416 -20.92 17.87 2.16
N LEU A 417 -22.20 17.94 2.53
CA LEU A 417 -22.73 19.08 3.28
C LEU A 417 -22.07 19.26 4.65
N LEU A 418 -21.51 18.20 5.24
CA LEU A 418 -20.73 18.26 6.47
C LEU A 418 -19.27 18.69 6.22
N GLN A 419 -18.68 18.36 5.07
CA GLN A 419 -17.38 18.90 4.65
C GLN A 419 -17.41 20.42 4.52
N ASP A 420 -18.51 20.98 3.99
CA ASP A 420 -18.73 22.44 3.96
C ASP A 420 -18.84 23.06 5.37
N ARG A 421 -18.99 22.24 6.41
CA ARG A 421 -18.97 22.62 7.83
C ARG A 421 -17.63 22.32 8.52
N LEU A 422 -16.56 22.07 7.75
CA LEU A 422 -15.22 21.73 8.23
C LEU A 422 -15.11 20.37 8.94
N ILE A 423 -16.07 19.46 8.70
CA ILE A 423 -15.99 18.06 9.15
C ILE A 423 -15.36 17.25 8.03
N THR A 424 -14.06 17.02 8.12
CA THR A 424 -13.23 16.50 7.00
C THR A 424 -13.03 15.00 7.00
N GLY A 425 -13.36 14.31 8.09
CA GLY A 425 -13.17 12.86 8.20
C GLY A 425 -14.07 12.09 7.21
N PRO A 426 -13.56 11.00 6.59
CA PRO A 426 -14.37 10.18 5.68
C PRO A 426 -15.53 9.52 6.44
N PRO A 427 -16.73 9.37 5.83
CA PRO A 427 -17.87 8.78 6.50
C PRO A 427 -17.58 7.33 6.91
N LEU A 428 -17.89 6.99 8.16
CA LEU A 428 -17.79 5.63 8.71
C LEU A 428 -19.07 4.85 8.37
N TRP A 429 -18.95 3.72 7.70
CA TRP A 429 -20.08 2.86 7.34
C TRP A 429 -20.12 1.63 8.22
N LEU A 430 -21.22 1.46 8.96
CA LEU A 430 -21.50 0.32 9.81
C LEU A 430 -22.69 -0.45 9.23
N ALA A 431 -22.46 -1.64 8.70
CA ALA A 431 -23.52 -2.50 8.17
C ALA A 431 -24.06 -3.44 9.26
N ASP A 432 -25.23 -4.02 9.06
CA ASP A 432 -25.85 -5.02 9.92
C ASP A 432 -24.93 -6.22 10.26
N ASP A 433 -24.22 -6.75 9.26
CA ASP A 433 -23.27 -7.85 9.42
C ASP A 433 -22.09 -7.52 10.36
N PHE A 434 -21.81 -6.24 10.62
CA PHE A 434 -20.77 -5.82 11.57
C PHE A 434 -21.10 -6.20 13.02
N PHE A 435 -22.39 -6.23 13.36
CA PHE A 435 -22.87 -6.57 14.70
C PHE A 435 -23.27 -8.04 14.81
N ALA A 436 -23.51 -8.70 13.67
CA ALA A 436 -23.97 -10.09 13.60
C ALA A 436 -22.92 -11.07 14.17
N GLY A 437 -23.25 -11.71 15.29
CA GLY A 437 -22.44 -12.77 15.90
C GLY A 437 -21.31 -12.31 16.83
N LYS A 438 -21.16 -11.01 17.08
CA LYS A 438 -20.29 -10.50 18.16
C LYS A 438 -20.94 -10.75 19.53
N GLU A 439 -20.12 -10.99 20.55
CA GLU A 439 -20.61 -10.92 21.93
C GLU A 439 -21.13 -9.52 22.23
N VAL A 440 -22.16 -9.42 23.07
CA VAL A 440 -22.84 -8.15 23.39
C VAL A 440 -21.84 -7.08 23.84
N SER A 441 -20.90 -7.45 24.71
CA SER A 441 -19.84 -6.56 25.23
C SER A 441 -18.90 -6.05 24.14
N ALA A 442 -18.51 -6.91 23.20
CA ALA A 442 -17.64 -6.53 22.09
C ALA A 442 -18.35 -5.62 21.11
N GLY A 443 -19.62 -5.91 20.79
CA GLY A 443 -20.43 -5.08 19.90
C GLY A 443 -20.69 -3.67 20.46
N THR A 444 -21.06 -3.56 21.73
CA THR A 444 -21.31 -2.26 22.38
C THR A 444 -20.03 -1.46 22.60
N THR A 445 -18.93 -2.10 23.01
CA THR A 445 -17.63 -1.44 23.17
C THR A 445 -17.14 -0.84 21.85
N HIS A 446 -17.29 -1.58 20.74
CA HIS A 446 -16.88 -1.09 19.43
C HIS A 446 -17.74 0.09 18.97
N LEU A 447 -19.07 -0.01 19.11
CA LEU A 447 -19.97 1.10 18.78
C LEU A 447 -19.66 2.35 19.63
N HIS A 448 -19.31 2.16 20.90
CA HIS A 448 -18.90 3.24 21.79
C HIS A 448 -17.63 3.95 21.28
N ILE A 449 -16.60 3.19 20.89
CA ILE A 449 -15.34 3.72 20.34
C ILE A 449 -15.63 4.46 19.02
N ASP A 450 -16.37 3.84 18.11
CA ASP A 450 -16.71 4.41 16.81
C ASP A 450 -17.50 5.71 16.94
N ALA A 451 -18.47 5.75 17.87
CA ALA A 451 -19.24 6.96 18.15
C ALA A 451 -18.35 8.06 18.74
N ARG A 452 -17.45 7.72 19.66
CA ARG A 452 -16.51 8.67 20.28
C ARG A 452 -15.55 9.26 19.25
N ASP A 453 -14.99 8.43 18.39
CA ASP A 453 -13.98 8.82 17.39
C ASP A 453 -14.60 9.51 16.17
N SER A 454 -15.93 9.38 16.01
CA SER A 454 -16.70 10.05 14.95
C SER A 454 -17.30 11.39 15.38
N ALA A 455 -17.58 11.59 16.67
CA ALA A 455 -18.12 12.85 17.19
C ALA A 455 -17.24 14.06 16.78
N GLY A 456 -17.86 15.06 16.16
CA GLY A 456 -17.18 16.27 15.68
C GLY A 456 -16.21 16.09 14.50
N ASN A 457 -15.94 14.86 14.06
CA ASN A 457 -14.87 14.54 13.12
C ASN A 457 -15.36 13.98 11.79
N ARG A 458 -16.38 13.11 11.80
CA ARG A 458 -16.91 12.45 10.59
C ARG A 458 -18.39 12.07 10.73
N LEU A 459 -19.04 11.77 9.60
CA LEU A 459 -20.39 11.21 9.58
C LEU A 459 -20.36 9.70 9.89
N MET A 460 -21.22 9.24 10.79
CA MET A 460 -21.47 7.81 11.01
C MET A 460 -22.74 7.38 10.25
N VAL A 461 -22.63 6.37 9.40
CA VAL A 461 -23.73 5.82 8.61
C VAL A 461 -23.99 4.38 9.03
N ILE A 462 -25.17 4.11 9.58
CA ILE A 462 -25.59 2.76 9.99
C ILE A 462 -26.55 2.23 8.92
N ASP A 463 -26.09 1.27 8.13
CA ASP A 463 -26.85 0.63 7.06
C ASP A 463 -27.55 -0.62 7.58
N GLY A 464 -28.88 -0.61 7.62
CA GLY A 464 -29.70 -1.70 8.17
C GLY A 464 -29.89 -1.62 9.68
N LEU A 465 -30.08 -0.43 10.26
CA LEU A 465 -30.27 -0.28 11.71
C LEU A 465 -31.46 -1.11 12.23
N ASP A 466 -32.53 -1.23 11.43
CA ASP A 466 -33.68 -2.07 11.76
C ASP A 466 -33.38 -3.57 11.72
N ASP A 467 -32.44 -4.02 10.90
CA ASP A 467 -31.96 -5.40 10.91
C ASP A 467 -30.99 -5.65 12.09
N VAL A 468 -30.14 -4.68 12.44
CA VAL A 468 -29.32 -4.72 13.68
C VAL A 468 -30.22 -4.87 14.91
N SER A 469 -31.33 -4.14 14.97
CA SER A 469 -32.28 -4.21 16.09
C SER A 469 -32.97 -5.57 16.23
N ARG A 470 -32.98 -6.37 15.17
CA ARG A 470 -33.61 -7.70 15.13
C ARG A 470 -32.69 -8.82 15.59
N ASP A 471 -31.40 -8.57 15.78
CA ASP A 471 -30.49 -9.60 16.29
C ASP A 471 -30.90 -9.97 17.74
N PRO A 472 -31.33 -11.22 17.99
CA PRO A 472 -31.83 -11.63 19.30
C PRO A 472 -30.74 -11.73 20.38
N ARG A 473 -29.46 -11.63 20.01
CA ARG A 473 -28.33 -11.72 20.96
C ARG A 473 -27.86 -10.35 21.44
N SER A 474 -27.68 -9.41 20.52
CA SER A 474 -27.03 -8.12 20.80
C SER A 474 -27.82 -6.90 20.35
N GLY A 475 -28.89 -7.07 19.55
CA GLY A 475 -29.59 -5.96 18.90
C GLY A 475 -30.09 -4.89 19.87
N GLU A 476 -30.77 -5.28 20.95
CA GLU A 476 -31.28 -4.33 21.96
C GLU A 476 -30.16 -3.55 22.64
N ALA A 477 -29.05 -4.21 22.96
CA ALA A 477 -27.88 -3.57 23.60
C ALA A 477 -27.15 -2.62 22.66
N ILE A 478 -27.04 -2.95 21.37
CA ILE A 478 -26.46 -2.07 20.34
C ILE A 478 -27.34 -0.84 20.13
N VAL A 479 -28.65 -1.02 20.03
CA VAL A 479 -29.62 0.07 19.90
C VAL A 479 -29.58 0.98 21.14
N GLU A 480 -29.48 0.41 22.34
CA GLU A 480 -29.37 1.17 23.59
C GLU A 480 -28.01 1.88 23.73
N GLU A 481 -26.91 1.29 23.28
CA GLU A 481 -25.61 1.98 23.27
C GLU A 481 -25.58 3.10 22.23
N LEU A 482 -26.21 2.94 21.06
CA LEU A 482 -26.38 4.03 20.10
C LEU A 482 -27.22 5.18 20.69
N HIS A 483 -28.27 4.83 21.44
CA HIS A 483 -29.10 5.80 22.15
C HIS A 483 -28.28 6.60 23.16
N ARG A 484 -27.47 5.92 23.99
CA ARG A 484 -26.53 6.59 24.91
C ARG A 484 -25.52 7.44 24.17
N ALA A 485 -24.92 6.95 23.08
CA ALA A 485 -23.94 7.69 22.31
C ALA A 485 -24.51 9.01 21.77
N LEU A 486 -25.77 9.01 21.29
CA LEU A 486 -26.45 10.23 20.82
C LEU A 486 -26.81 11.21 21.95
N ASP A 487 -26.99 10.72 23.16
CA ASP A 487 -27.25 11.54 24.35
C ASP A 487 -25.95 12.06 25.00
N VAL A 488 -24.83 11.36 24.83
CA VAL A 488 -23.51 11.75 25.32
C VAL A 488 -22.79 12.69 24.36
N HIS A 489 -22.93 12.48 23.05
CA HIS A 489 -22.23 13.23 22.00
C HIS A 489 -23.19 14.12 21.20
N ASP A 490 -23.30 15.40 21.59
CA ASP A 490 -24.17 16.39 20.94
C ASP A 490 -23.75 16.75 19.51
N ASP A 491 -22.48 16.52 19.16
CA ASP A 491 -21.86 16.76 17.85
C ASP A 491 -21.67 15.47 17.04
N LEU A 492 -22.26 14.35 17.48
CA LEU A 492 -22.28 13.12 16.71
C LEU A 492 -23.29 13.22 15.57
N HIS A 493 -22.78 13.09 14.34
CA HIS A 493 -23.57 13.06 13.12
C HIS A 493 -23.87 11.61 12.75
N VAL A 494 -25.16 11.22 12.75
CA VAL A 494 -25.60 9.86 12.45
C VAL A 494 -26.69 9.86 11.37
N VAL A 495 -26.50 9.02 10.36
CA VAL A 495 -27.52 8.65 9.38
C VAL A 495 -27.81 7.17 9.50
N ALA A 496 -29.05 6.82 9.83
CA ALA A 496 -29.52 5.43 9.84
C ALA A 496 -30.31 5.14 8.55
N LEU A 497 -29.95 4.07 7.85
CA LEU A 497 -30.67 3.60 6.66
C LEU A 497 -31.50 2.39 7.05
N CYS A 498 -32.81 2.43 6.77
CA CYS A 498 -33.72 1.35 7.15
C CYS A 498 -34.57 0.85 5.97
N GLU A 499 -35.07 -0.37 6.08
CA GLU A 499 -36.08 -0.91 5.17
C GLU A 499 -37.47 -0.27 5.40
N PRO A 500 -38.45 -0.44 4.49
CA PRO A 500 -39.82 0.01 4.73
C PRO A 500 -40.37 -0.47 6.09
N GLY A 501 -40.91 0.47 6.88
CA GLY A 501 -41.39 0.23 8.24
C GLY A 501 -40.30 0.07 9.30
N GLY A 502 -39.03 0.32 8.97
CA GLY A 502 -37.92 0.19 9.90
C GLY A 502 -37.97 1.20 11.06
N ASP A 503 -38.53 2.39 10.85
CA ASP A 503 -38.72 3.37 11.92
C ASP A 503 -39.75 2.92 12.97
N GLU A 504 -40.80 2.21 12.57
CA GLU A 504 -41.75 1.60 13.49
C GLU A 504 -41.07 0.49 14.31
N ARG A 505 -40.25 -0.34 13.66
CA ARG A 505 -39.49 -1.41 14.34
C ARG A 505 -38.49 -0.86 15.35
N ILE A 506 -37.72 0.18 14.99
CA ILE A 506 -36.81 0.83 15.94
C ILE A 506 -37.59 1.44 17.10
N ARG A 507 -38.76 2.02 16.84
CA ARG A 507 -39.63 2.58 17.89
C ARG A 507 -40.17 1.50 18.84
N GLU A 508 -40.44 0.30 18.36
CA GLU A 508 -40.85 -0.85 19.19
C GLU A 508 -39.72 -1.33 20.09
N VAL A 509 -38.48 -1.39 19.58
CA VAL A 509 -37.30 -1.83 20.35
C VAL A 509 -36.83 -0.76 21.33
N ASN A 510 -36.71 0.49 20.87
CA ASN A 510 -36.26 1.62 21.69
C ASN A 510 -36.96 2.93 21.26
N PRO A 511 -38.07 3.29 21.94
CA PRO A 511 -38.80 4.52 21.65
C PRO A 511 -37.94 5.78 21.81
N GLY A 512 -36.99 5.78 22.75
CA GLY A 512 -36.10 6.90 23.02
C GLY A 512 -35.17 7.19 21.85
N LEU A 513 -34.53 6.15 21.31
CA LEU A 513 -33.69 6.27 20.12
C LEU A 513 -34.47 6.79 18.91
N ALA A 514 -35.67 6.26 18.67
CA ALA A 514 -36.50 6.68 17.54
C ALA A 514 -36.84 8.18 17.57
N LEU A 515 -36.99 8.77 18.76
CA LEU A 515 -37.24 10.21 18.94
C LEU A 515 -35.99 11.09 18.72
N ARG A 516 -34.79 10.52 18.73
CA ARG A 516 -33.54 11.24 18.42
C ARG A 516 -33.28 11.40 16.93
N PHE A 517 -33.97 10.63 16.09
CA PHE A 517 -33.87 10.73 14.65
C PHE A 517 -35.05 11.48 14.05
N ARG A 518 -34.76 12.34 13.06
CA ARG A 518 -35.78 12.75 12.11
C ARG A 518 -35.95 11.67 11.06
N VAL A 519 -37.16 11.13 10.94
CA VAL A 519 -37.48 10.12 9.93
C VAL A 519 -37.82 10.80 8.60
N VAL A 520 -37.23 10.30 7.52
CA VAL A 520 -37.49 10.74 6.14
C VAL A 520 -37.73 9.51 5.27
N HIS A 521 -38.78 9.56 4.45
CA HIS A 521 -39.16 8.43 3.62
C HIS A 521 -38.68 8.59 2.18
N THR A 522 -38.14 7.52 1.63
CA THR A 522 -37.86 7.37 0.20
C THR A 522 -39.01 6.64 -0.47
N ARG A 523 -39.27 6.99 -1.74
CA ARG A 523 -40.36 6.42 -2.52
C ARG A 523 -39.81 5.67 -3.74
N PRO A 524 -40.49 4.62 -4.23
CA PRO A 524 -40.16 4.02 -5.53
C PRO A 524 -40.19 5.08 -6.64
N PHE A 525 -39.32 4.94 -7.65
CA PHE A 525 -39.31 5.87 -8.78
C PHE A 525 -40.55 5.68 -9.67
N ASP A 526 -41.10 6.78 -10.16
CA ASP A 526 -42.12 6.76 -11.20
C ASP A 526 -41.48 6.68 -12.60
N ALA A 527 -42.31 6.70 -13.64
CA ALA A 527 -41.83 6.62 -15.02
C ALA A 527 -40.91 7.78 -15.42
N GLU A 528 -41.06 8.96 -14.81
CA GLU A 528 -40.19 10.11 -15.10
C GLU A 528 -38.85 9.96 -14.38
N GLY A 529 -38.85 9.57 -13.10
CA GLY A 529 -37.65 9.26 -12.34
C GLY A 529 -36.82 8.13 -12.97
N TYR A 530 -37.47 7.05 -13.43
CA TYR A 530 -36.77 5.99 -14.17
C TYR A 530 -36.20 6.46 -15.51
N ALA A 531 -36.88 7.37 -16.22
CA ALA A 531 -36.35 7.93 -17.46
C ALA A 531 -35.09 8.76 -17.21
N GLU A 532 -35.07 9.56 -16.14
CA GLU A 532 -33.89 10.33 -15.75
C GLU A 532 -32.73 9.45 -15.27
N LEU A 533 -33.01 8.42 -14.45
CA LEU A 533 -31.98 7.45 -14.03
C LEU A 533 -31.39 6.69 -15.22
N PHE A 534 -32.24 6.30 -16.18
CA PHE A 534 -31.80 5.67 -17.42
C PHE A 534 -30.94 6.62 -18.26
N GLU A 535 -31.31 7.90 -18.36
CA GLU A 535 -30.51 8.91 -19.06
C GLU A 535 -29.13 9.09 -18.41
N ARG A 536 -29.06 9.21 -17.08
CA ARG A 536 -27.80 9.30 -16.33
C ARG A 536 -26.95 8.05 -16.56
N ALA A 537 -27.54 6.87 -16.53
CA ALA A 537 -26.86 5.59 -16.77
C ALA A 537 -26.31 5.46 -18.21
N LEU A 538 -27.01 6.01 -19.21
CA LEU A 538 -26.53 6.07 -20.59
C LEU A 538 -25.33 7.02 -20.74
N ARG A 539 -25.39 8.21 -20.12
CA ARG A 539 -24.28 9.18 -20.16
C ARG A 539 -22.99 8.60 -19.57
N GLN A 540 -23.09 7.88 -18.46
CA GLN A 540 -21.95 7.16 -17.85
C GLN A 540 -21.30 6.14 -18.81
N ARG A 541 -22.06 5.64 -19.79
CA ARG A 541 -21.61 4.66 -20.80
C ARG A 541 -21.26 5.31 -22.14
N GLY A 542 -21.15 6.64 -22.17
CA GLY A 542 -20.83 7.42 -23.38
C GLY A 542 -21.96 7.46 -24.41
N ALA A 543 -23.21 7.22 -24.01
CA ALA A 543 -24.37 7.21 -24.89
C ALA A 543 -25.39 8.32 -24.57
N ARG A 544 -26.11 8.78 -25.60
CA ARG A 544 -27.23 9.73 -25.48
C ARG A 544 -28.52 9.07 -25.99
N ALA A 545 -29.68 9.56 -25.55
CA ALA A 545 -30.97 9.04 -25.98
C ALA A 545 -31.89 10.14 -26.50
N HIS A 546 -32.71 9.81 -27.51
CA HIS A 546 -33.83 10.67 -27.88
C HIS A 546 -34.91 10.68 -26.79
N LYS A 547 -35.63 11.81 -26.66
CA LYS A 547 -36.74 11.97 -25.69
C LYS A 547 -37.76 10.82 -25.73
N ARG A 548 -38.11 10.34 -26.94
CA ARG A 548 -39.03 9.19 -27.11
C ARG A 548 -38.48 7.86 -26.56
N ALA A 549 -37.15 7.67 -26.58
CA ALA A 549 -36.50 6.50 -26.01
C ALA A 549 -36.51 6.56 -24.48
N LEU A 550 -36.19 7.73 -23.91
CA LEU A 550 -36.24 7.96 -22.46
C LEU A 550 -37.65 7.73 -21.89
N THR A 551 -38.68 8.31 -22.52
CA THR A 551 -40.08 8.09 -22.11
C THR A 551 -40.49 6.61 -22.19
N ALA A 552 -40.00 5.87 -23.18
CA ALA A 552 -40.30 4.45 -23.31
C ALA A 552 -39.58 3.59 -22.28
N ALA A 553 -38.30 3.88 -22.01
CA ALA A 553 -37.53 3.20 -20.98
C ALA A 553 -38.13 3.46 -19.59
N GLY A 554 -38.51 4.71 -19.29
CA GLY A 554 -39.16 5.07 -18.04
C GLY A 554 -40.47 4.30 -17.80
N ARG A 555 -41.34 4.21 -18.81
CA ARG A 555 -42.58 3.42 -18.73
C ARG A 555 -42.32 1.92 -18.58
N LEU A 556 -41.33 1.40 -19.31
CA LEU A 556 -40.95 -0.01 -19.25
C LEU A 556 -40.46 -0.38 -17.84
N LEU A 557 -39.55 0.42 -17.30
CA LEU A 557 -38.97 0.22 -15.96
C LEU A 557 -40.03 0.36 -14.86
N ALA A 558 -40.92 1.36 -14.95
CA ALA A 558 -42.03 1.53 -14.01
C ALA A 558 -43.03 0.37 -14.01
N GLY A 559 -43.22 -0.29 -15.17
CA GLY A 559 -44.07 -1.47 -15.31
C GLY A 559 -43.36 -2.80 -15.07
N THR A 560 -42.05 -2.81 -14.81
CA THR A 560 -41.27 -4.03 -14.60
C THR A 560 -41.35 -4.45 -13.13
N ALA A 561 -41.85 -5.66 -12.87
CA ALA A 561 -41.91 -6.19 -11.51
C ALA A 561 -40.50 -6.33 -10.90
N PRO A 562 -40.31 -6.06 -9.60
CA PRO A 562 -39.02 -6.26 -8.93
C PRO A 562 -38.56 -7.72 -9.03
N VAL A 563 -37.32 -7.97 -9.43
CA VAL A 563 -36.74 -9.33 -9.51
C VAL A 563 -35.43 -9.39 -8.74
N ARG A 564 -35.34 -10.26 -7.72
CA ARG A 564 -34.11 -10.49 -6.93
C ARG A 564 -33.55 -9.16 -6.35
N ASN A 565 -32.26 -8.87 -6.58
CA ASN A 565 -31.52 -7.67 -6.14
C ASN A 565 -31.57 -6.49 -7.15
N LEU A 566 -32.26 -6.67 -8.29
CA LEU A 566 -32.47 -5.63 -9.31
C LEU A 566 -33.78 -4.91 -9.02
N ARG A 567 -33.69 -3.85 -8.22
CA ARG A 567 -34.81 -2.98 -7.85
C ARG A 567 -34.43 -1.51 -8.08
N ASN A 568 -35.42 -0.66 -8.36
CA ASN A 568 -35.26 0.79 -8.44
C ASN A 568 -34.06 1.20 -9.33
N ALA A 569 -33.12 2.04 -8.88
CA ALA A 569 -32.05 2.58 -9.73
C ALA A 569 -31.20 1.51 -10.44
N ARG A 570 -31.02 0.33 -9.82
CA ARG A 570 -30.28 -0.80 -10.41
C ARG A 570 -30.96 -1.37 -11.66
N LEU A 571 -32.28 -1.25 -11.75
CA LEU A 571 -33.06 -1.66 -12.91
C LEU A 571 -32.74 -0.79 -14.14
N ALA A 572 -32.59 0.53 -13.93
CA ALA A 572 -32.25 1.49 -14.98
C ALA A 572 -30.83 1.28 -15.51
N HIS A 573 -29.85 1.04 -14.62
CA HIS A 573 -28.49 0.68 -15.02
C HIS A 573 -28.45 -0.60 -15.85
N ARG A 574 -29.20 -1.64 -15.43
CA ARG A 574 -29.23 -2.91 -16.16
C ARG A 574 -29.85 -2.76 -17.54
N LEU A 575 -30.92 -1.99 -17.67
CA LEU A 575 -31.50 -1.69 -18.99
C LEU A 575 -30.52 -0.89 -19.85
N ALA A 576 -29.77 0.05 -19.26
CA ALA A 576 -28.76 0.83 -19.97
C ALA A 576 -27.62 -0.03 -20.52
N ASP A 577 -27.15 -1.04 -19.77
CA ASP A 577 -26.16 -2.01 -20.26
C ASP A 577 -26.67 -2.71 -21.52
N VAL A 578 -27.86 -3.31 -21.43
CA VAL A 578 -28.47 -4.08 -22.54
C VAL A 578 -28.66 -3.22 -23.78
N VAL A 579 -29.12 -1.98 -23.60
CA VAL A 579 -29.41 -1.06 -24.72
C VAL A 579 -28.13 -0.51 -25.33
N VAL A 580 -27.11 -0.17 -24.51
CA VAL A 580 -25.83 0.37 -25.01
C VAL A 580 -25.07 -0.70 -25.77
N ASP A 581 -25.03 -1.94 -25.28
CA ASP A 581 -24.36 -3.04 -25.97
C ASP A 581 -24.99 -3.27 -27.36
N ALA A 582 -26.32 -3.33 -27.44
CA ALA A 582 -27.03 -3.47 -28.71
C ALA A 582 -26.82 -2.27 -29.67
N VAL A 583 -26.71 -1.05 -29.14
CA VAL A 583 -26.42 0.14 -29.97
C VAL A 583 -24.97 0.16 -30.42
N ARG A 584 -24.03 -0.29 -29.59
CA ARG A 584 -22.60 -0.35 -29.88
C ARG A 584 -22.27 -1.37 -30.96
N GLU A 585 -22.94 -2.52 -30.97
CA GLU A 585 -22.77 -3.55 -32.01
C GLU A 585 -23.11 -3.04 -33.43
N ARG A 586 -24.04 -2.08 -33.54
CA ARG A 586 -24.49 -1.53 -34.83
C ARG A 586 -23.93 -0.15 -35.16
N THR A 587 -23.12 0.45 -34.30
CA THR A 587 -22.56 1.80 -34.48
C THR A 587 -21.08 1.70 -34.84
N PRO A 588 -20.62 2.30 -35.96
CA PRO A 588 -19.21 2.28 -36.36
C PRO A 588 -18.28 2.86 -35.29
N ALA A 589 -17.05 2.34 -35.21
CA ALA A 589 -16.06 2.81 -34.26
C ALA A 589 -15.74 4.31 -34.47
N GLY A 590 -15.94 5.11 -33.42
CA GLY A 590 -15.72 6.57 -33.43
C GLY A 590 -16.98 7.42 -33.60
N GLU A 591 -18.15 6.82 -33.88
CA GLU A 591 -19.43 7.54 -33.89
C GLU A 591 -20.11 7.58 -32.52
N GLU A 592 -20.87 8.65 -32.27
CA GLU A 592 -21.56 8.87 -31.00
C GLU A 592 -22.73 7.88 -30.83
N LEU A 593 -22.80 7.21 -29.68
CA LEU A 593 -23.82 6.19 -29.40
C LEU A 593 -25.17 6.88 -29.09
N VAL A 594 -26.11 6.83 -30.04
CA VAL A 594 -27.44 7.43 -29.90
C VAL A 594 -28.55 6.37 -29.83
N VAL A 595 -29.21 6.29 -28.68
CA VAL A 595 -30.35 5.42 -28.38
C VAL A 595 -31.66 6.03 -28.93
N LYS A 596 -32.33 5.30 -29.81
CA LYS A 596 -33.64 5.62 -30.39
C LYS A 596 -34.73 4.80 -29.72
N ARG A 597 -36.00 5.15 -29.97
CA ARG A 597 -37.15 4.43 -29.41
C ARG A 597 -37.15 2.94 -29.77
N ALA A 598 -36.68 2.60 -30.97
CA ALA A 598 -36.62 1.22 -31.47
C ALA A 598 -35.61 0.36 -30.70
N ASP A 599 -34.62 0.97 -30.05
CA ASP A 599 -33.60 0.25 -29.27
C ASP A 599 -34.10 -0.12 -27.86
N ILE A 600 -35.23 0.46 -27.41
CA ILE A 600 -35.84 0.12 -26.13
C ILE A 600 -36.74 -1.10 -26.30
N PRO A 601 -36.45 -2.24 -25.63
CA PRO A 601 -37.22 -3.47 -25.77
C PRO A 601 -38.68 -3.28 -25.37
N ALA A 602 -39.58 -4.06 -25.98
CA ALA A 602 -41.01 -4.02 -25.66
C ALA A 602 -41.34 -4.64 -24.29
N VAL A 603 -40.51 -5.61 -23.84
CA VAL A 603 -40.60 -6.27 -22.53
C VAL A 603 -39.20 -6.43 -21.96
N PHE A 604 -39.01 -6.10 -20.67
CA PHE A 604 -37.73 -6.21 -19.99
C PHE A 604 -37.84 -7.26 -18.87
N ASN A 605 -37.29 -8.45 -19.12
CA ASN A 605 -37.25 -9.53 -18.13
C ASN A 605 -35.88 -9.54 -17.43
N ALA A 606 -35.80 -8.89 -16.26
CA ALA A 606 -34.59 -8.77 -15.45
C ALA A 606 -33.96 -10.12 -15.01
N GLY A 607 -34.66 -11.25 -15.20
CA GLY A 607 -34.23 -12.59 -14.81
C GLY A 607 -33.78 -13.52 -15.95
N ARG A 608 -33.85 -13.17 -17.24
CA ARG A 608 -33.35 -14.00 -18.34
C ARG A 608 -32.20 -13.28 -19.04
N THR A 609 -30.99 -13.79 -18.87
CA THR A 609 -29.79 -13.36 -19.58
C THR A 609 -29.16 -14.56 -20.26
N GLY A 610 -28.89 -14.41 -21.55
CA GLY A 610 -28.18 -15.39 -22.39
C GLY A 610 -29.11 -16.38 -23.08
N GLY A 611 -28.62 -16.95 -24.17
CA GLY A 611 -29.31 -18.00 -24.92
C GLY A 611 -29.52 -19.27 -24.09
N ASP A 612 -29.88 -20.36 -24.75
CA ASP A 612 -29.94 -21.67 -24.10
C ASP A 612 -28.53 -22.02 -23.55
N PRO A 613 -28.34 -22.17 -22.22
CA PRO A 613 -27.02 -22.47 -21.66
C PRO A 613 -26.49 -23.84 -22.13
N PHE A 614 -27.34 -24.76 -22.60
CA PHE A 614 -26.89 -25.99 -23.25
C PHE A 614 -26.31 -25.72 -24.64
N ALA A 615 -26.88 -24.78 -25.39
CA ALA A 615 -26.34 -24.37 -26.69
C ALA A 615 -24.98 -23.69 -26.51
N GLU A 616 -24.86 -22.77 -25.54
CA GLU A 616 -23.59 -22.12 -25.21
C GLU A 616 -22.51 -23.14 -24.75
N LEU A 617 -22.91 -24.15 -23.97
CA LEU A 617 -22.00 -25.25 -23.59
C LEU A 617 -21.58 -26.08 -24.81
N ALA A 618 -22.50 -26.35 -25.74
CA ALA A 618 -22.21 -27.09 -26.97
C ALA A 618 -21.22 -26.32 -27.88
N GLU A 619 -21.33 -25.00 -27.94
CA GLU A 619 -20.47 -24.10 -28.72
C GLU A 619 -19.03 -23.98 -28.21
N LEU A 620 -18.77 -24.27 -26.93
CA LEU A 620 -17.39 -24.23 -26.40
C LEU A 620 -16.48 -25.21 -27.15
N THR A 621 -15.33 -24.76 -27.64
CA THR A 621 -14.36 -25.63 -28.32
C THR A 621 -13.89 -26.77 -27.40
N GLY A 622 -13.86 -28.00 -27.92
CA GLY A 622 -13.36 -29.18 -27.19
C GLY A 622 -14.22 -29.61 -26.01
N LEU A 623 -13.57 -29.99 -24.90
CA LEU A 623 -14.19 -30.34 -23.62
C LEU A 623 -15.23 -31.47 -23.67
N ALA A 624 -15.12 -32.40 -24.62
CA ALA A 624 -16.14 -33.44 -24.85
C ALA A 624 -16.48 -34.24 -23.57
N SER A 625 -15.47 -34.60 -22.78
CA SER A 625 -15.65 -35.30 -21.50
C SER A 625 -16.39 -34.46 -20.46
N VAL A 626 -16.08 -33.16 -20.38
CA VAL A 626 -16.74 -32.23 -19.45
C VAL A 626 -18.19 -32.00 -19.88
N LYS A 627 -18.46 -31.82 -21.17
CA LYS A 627 -19.82 -31.65 -21.71
C LYS A 627 -20.70 -32.84 -21.36
N GLN A 628 -20.21 -34.06 -21.55
CA GLN A 628 -20.91 -35.29 -21.17
C GLN A 628 -21.20 -35.35 -19.67
N GLU A 629 -20.23 -35.00 -18.82
CA GLU A 629 -20.40 -35.01 -17.37
C GLU A 629 -21.44 -33.96 -16.92
N ILE A 630 -21.42 -32.75 -17.49
CA ILE A 630 -22.41 -31.71 -17.22
C ILE A 630 -23.81 -32.12 -17.71
N GLU A 631 -23.91 -32.75 -18.89
CA GLU A 631 -25.17 -33.30 -19.39
C GLU A 631 -25.73 -34.38 -18.46
N LEU A 632 -24.88 -35.25 -17.92
CA LEU A 632 -25.28 -36.28 -16.95
C LEU A 632 -25.81 -35.65 -15.66
N LEU A 633 -25.10 -34.66 -15.11
CA LEU A 633 -25.54 -33.90 -13.95
C LEU A 633 -26.88 -33.20 -14.18
N ALA A 634 -27.05 -32.59 -15.35
CA ALA A 634 -28.28 -31.89 -15.71
C ALA A 634 -29.45 -32.85 -15.97
N ALA A 635 -29.20 -34.02 -16.56
CA ALA A 635 -30.19 -35.08 -16.73
C ALA A 635 -30.67 -35.62 -15.39
N GLY A 636 -29.74 -35.83 -14.43
CA GLY A 636 -30.06 -36.20 -13.06
C GLY A 636 -30.96 -35.18 -12.36
N ALA A 637 -30.61 -33.89 -12.45
CA ALA A 637 -31.42 -32.79 -11.92
C ALA A 637 -32.82 -32.71 -12.58
N ARG A 638 -32.90 -32.91 -13.90
CA ARG A 638 -34.17 -32.94 -14.65
C ARG A 638 -35.06 -34.10 -14.21
N ALA A 639 -34.50 -35.30 -14.05
CA ALA A 639 -35.23 -36.46 -13.55
C ALA A 639 -35.72 -36.25 -12.10
N ALA A 640 -34.90 -35.64 -11.25
CA ALA A 640 -35.29 -35.28 -9.88
C ALA A 640 -36.46 -34.27 -9.86
N ARG A 641 -36.45 -33.27 -10.75
CA ARG A 641 -37.57 -32.35 -10.92
C ARG A 641 -38.85 -33.06 -11.36
N LEU A 642 -38.79 -33.89 -12.39
CA LEU A 642 -39.96 -34.63 -12.89
C LEU A 642 -40.57 -35.55 -11.82
N ARG A 643 -39.73 -36.22 -11.01
CA ARG A 643 -40.21 -37.04 -9.88
C ARG A 643 -40.89 -36.19 -8.80
N ARG A 644 -40.35 -35.01 -8.47
CA ARG A 644 -40.99 -34.05 -7.53
C ARG A 644 -42.34 -33.56 -8.05
N GLU A 645 -42.41 -33.20 -9.34
CA GLU A 645 -43.66 -32.77 -10.00
C GLU A 645 -44.70 -33.91 -10.04
N ALA A 646 -44.27 -35.16 -10.10
CA ALA A 646 -45.12 -36.35 -10.00
C ALA A 646 -45.48 -36.75 -8.55
N GLY A 647 -45.09 -35.97 -7.54
CA GLY A 647 -45.37 -36.23 -6.13
C GLY A 647 -44.56 -37.39 -5.51
N LEU A 648 -43.52 -37.87 -6.19
CA LEU A 648 -42.64 -38.93 -5.69
C LEU A 648 -41.57 -38.35 -4.77
N THR A 649 -41.24 -39.06 -3.69
CA THR A 649 -40.13 -38.69 -2.81
C THR A 649 -38.81 -38.82 -3.55
N VAL A 650 -38.08 -37.70 -3.68
CA VAL A 650 -36.75 -37.67 -4.28
C VAL A 650 -35.73 -37.42 -3.17
N PRO A 651 -34.73 -38.30 -2.98
CA PRO A 651 -33.61 -38.00 -2.09
C PRO A 651 -32.92 -36.72 -2.58
N SER A 652 -32.52 -35.82 -1.68
CA SER A 652 -31.72 -34.64 -2.06
C SER A 652 -30.25 -35.07 -2.14
N PRO A 653 -29.67 -35.32 -3.35
CA PRO A 653 -28.29 -35.77 -3.45
C PRO A 653 -27.33 -34.65 -3.07
N ALA A 654 -26.11 -34.99 -2.64
CA ALA A 654 -25.04 -34.02 -2.51
C ALA A 654 -24.70 -33.46 -3.91
N ARG A 655 -24.69 -32.12 -4.03
CA ARG A 655 -24.54 -31.41 -5.31
C ARG A 655 -23.18 -30.70 -5.44
N HIS A 656 -22.38 -30.69 -4.39
CA HIS A 656 -21.06 -30.06 -4.40
C HIS A 656 -20.08 -30.95 -5.18
N MET A 657 -19.15 -30.34 -5.90
CA MET A 657 -18.28 -31.05 -6.84
C MET A 657 -16.89 -30.42 -6.94
N ILE A 658 -15.94 -31.21 -7.44
CA ILE A 658 -14.56 -30.80 -7.65
C ILE A 658 -14.33 -30.59 -9.15
N PHE A 659 -13.73 -29.45 -9.52
CA PHE A 659 -13.26 -29.21 -10.88
C PHE A 659 -11.73 -29.36 -10.90
N SER A 660 -11.24 -30.46 -11.47
CA SER A 660 -9.80 -30.76 -11.52
C SER A 660 -9.23 -30.55 -12.91
N GLY A 661 -8.08 -29.87 -13.02
CA GLY A 661 -7.36 -29.72 -14.29
C GLY A 661 -6.46 -28.49 -14.31
N ASN A 662 -5.61 -28.38 -15.33
CA ASN A 662 -4.64 -27.28 -15.46
C ASN A 662 -5.32 -25.90 -15.65
N PRO A 663 -4.61 -24.78 -15.42
CA PRO A 663 -5.12 -23.44 -15.63
C PRO A 663 -5.57 -23.22 -17.08
N GLY A 664 -6.61 -22.40 -17.26
CA GLY A 664 -7.08 -22.04 -18.59
C GLY A 664 -7.84 -23.13 -19.35
N THR A 665 -8.23 -24.24 -18.71
CA THR A 665 -9.07 -25.30 -19.32
C THR A 665 -10.57 -24.98 -19.35
N GLY A 666 -11.00 -23.82 -18.82
CA GLY A 666 -12.40 -23.38 -18.87
C GLY A 666 -13.25 -23.69 -17.63
N LYS A 667 -12.65 -24.08 -16.50
CA LYS A 667 -13.34 -24.39 -15.23
C LYS A 667 -14.37 -23.33 -14.81
N THR A 668 -13.98 -22.07 -14.70
CA THR A 668 -14.86 -20.97 -14.29
C THR A 668 -15.99 -20.70 -15.31
N VAL A 669 -15.71 -20.87 -16.61
CA VAL A 669 -16.70 -20.68 -17.69
C VAL A 669 -17.79 -21.75 -17.59
N VAL A 670 -17.39 -23.01 -17.45
CA VAL A 670 -18.33 -24.13 -17.29
C VAL A 670 -19.11 -24.02 -15.97
N ALA A 671 -18.49 -23.57 -14.87
CA ALA A 671 -19.19 -23.33 -13.60
C ALA A 671 -20.31 -22.29 -13.74
N ARG A 672 -20.07 -21.23 -14.52
CA ARG A 672 -21.08 -20.19 -14.81
C ARG A 672 -22.26 -20.73 -15.63
N LEU A 673 -21.98 -21.57 -16.63
CA LEU A 673 -23.02 -22.22 -17.43
C LEU A 673 -23.83 -23.22 -16.59
N LEU A 674 -23.15 -24.02 -15.75
CA LEU A 674 -23.79 -24.97 -14.85
C LEU A 674 -24.72 -24.26 -13.86
N ALA A 675 -24.32 -23.10 -13.32
CA ALA A 675 -25.17 -22.29 -12.44
C ALA A 675 -26.49 -21.88 -13.12
N ARG A 676 -26.43 -21.50 -14.40
CA ARG A 676 -27.61 -21.16 -15.21
C ARG A 676 -28.48 -22.39 -15.51
N ILE A 677 -27.85 -23.51 -15.90
CA ILE A 677 -28.55 -24.78 -16.14
C ILE A 677 -29.32 -25.23 -14.89
N TYR A 678 -28.67 -25.20 -13.73
CA TYR A 678 -29.29 -25.56 -12.45
C TYR A 678 -30.42 -24.62 -12.05
N LYS A 679 -30.30 -23.32 -12.33
CA LYS A 679 -31.43 -22.39 -12.17
C LYS A 679 -32.60 -22.76 -13.09
N ASP A 680 -32.35 -23.00 -14.37
CA ASP A 680 -33.42 -23.32 -15.34
C ASP A 680 -34.12 -24.65 -15.00
N LEU A 681 -33.38 -25.58 -14.41
CA LEU A 681 -33.89 -26.85 -13.89
C LEU A 681 -34.55 -26.74 -12.50
N GLY A 682 -34.58 -25.55 -11.87
CA GLY A 682 -35.17 -25.35 -10.54
C GLY A 682 -34.41 -26.05 -9.41
N VAL A 683 -33.10 -26.23 -9.60
CA VAL A 683 -32.14 -26.71 -8.58
C VAL A 683 -31.66 -25.54 -7.74
N LEU A 684 -31.48 -24.36 -8.34
CA LEU A 684 -31.01 -23.12 -7.71
C LEU A 684 -32.01 -21.99 -7.94
N SER A 685 -32.24 -21.15 -6.94
CA SER A 685 -33.18 -20.02 -7.01
C SER A 685 -32.70 -18.88 -7.92
N SER A 686 -31.38 -18.67 -7.99
CA SER A 686 -30.78 -17.54 -8.69
C SER A 686 -29.77 -17.87 -9.80
N GLY A 687 -28.97 -18.93 -9.68
CA GLY A 687 -28.02 -19.38 -10.70
C GLY A 687 -26.91 -18.38 -11.02
N HIS A 688 -26.56 -17.51 -10.07
CA HIS A 688 -25.38 -16.64 -10.19
C HIS A 688 -24.12 -17.41 -9.72
N LEU A 689 -22.95 -16.93 -10.12
CA LEU A 689 -21.65 -17.50 -9.73
C LEU A 689 -20.94 -16.50 -8.82
N VAL A 690 -20.47 -16.96 -7.66
CA VAL A 690 -19.57 -16.23 -6.77
C VAL A 690 -18.23 -16.94 -6.80
N GLU A 691 -17.22 -16.29 -7.35
CA GLU A 691 -15.85 -16.80 -7.43
C GLU A 691 -15.03 -16.20 -6.28
N VAL A 692 -14.27 -17.05 -5.58
CA VAL A 692 -13.42 -16.65 -4.44
C VAL A 692 -12.11 -17.42 -4.38
N SER A 693 -11.11 -16.82 -3.75
CA SER A 693 -9.80 -17.41 -3.44
C SER A 693 -9.58 -17.62 -1.93
N ARG A 694 -8.47 -18.26 -1.52
CA ARG A 694 -8.08 -18.41 -0.09
C ARG A 694 -8.11 -17.08 0.68
N ALA A 695 -7.63 -15.99 0.06
CA ALA A 695 -7.54 -14.68 0.70
C ALA A 695 -8.91 -14.08 1.07
N GLU A 696 -9.96 -14.48 0.36
CA GLU A 696 -11.33 -14.03 0.63
C GLU A 696 -12.04 -14.88 1.68
N LEU A 697 -11.54 -16.09 1.98
CA LEU A 697 -12.13 -16.98 2.98
C LEU A 697 -11.48 -16.84 4.36
N ILE A 698 -10.19 -16.47 4.41
CA ILE A 698 -9.41 -16.39 5.66
C ILE A 698 -9.30 -14.95 6.18
N GLY A 699 -9.51 -14.77 7.48
CA GLY A 699 -9.38 -13.48 8.19
C GLY A 699 -7.94 -13.18 8.62
N GLN A 700 -7.67 -11.92 8.98
CA GLN A 700 -6.37 -11.47 9.49
C GLN A 700 -6.25 -11.65 11.01
N TYR A 701 -7.37 -11.81 11.72
CA TYR A 701 -7.44 -11.95 13.17
C TYR A 701 -8.16 -13.24 13.60
N ILE A 702 -7.85 -13.73 14.80
CA ILE A 702 -8.49 -14.90 15.41
C ILE A 702 -10.02 -14.67 15.50
N GLY A 703 -10.80 -15.60 14.93
CA GLY A 703 -12.28 -15.55 14.90
C GLY A 703 -12.90 -14.80 13.71
N GLU A 704 -12.09 -14.14 12.87
CA GLU A 704 -12.58 -13.44 11.67
C GLU A 704 -12.83 -14.41 10.50
N THR A 705 -12.06 -15.51 10.41
CA THR A 705 -12.13 -16.49 9.31
C THR A 705 -13.52 -17.12 9.16
N ALA A 706 -14.16 -17.53 10.26
CA ALA A 706 -15.52 -18.06 10.22
C ALA A 706 -16.53 -17.01 9.72
N VAL A 707 -16.42 -15.76 10.15
CA VAL A 707 -17.30 -14.67 9.72
C VAL A 707 -17.15 -14.40 8.23
N LYS A 708 -15.91 -14.31 7.75
CA LYS A 708 -15.58 -14.01 6.37
C LYS A 708 -16.01 -15.14 5.42
N THR A 709 -15.73 -16.39 5.80
CA THR A 709 -16.21 -17.59 5.07
C THR A 709 -17.74 -17.59 4.99
N ARG A 710 -18.44 -17.32 6.09
CA ARG A 710 -19.90 -17.26 6.13
C ARG A 710 -20.48 -16.16 5.22
N ALA A 711 -19.89 -14.97 5.22
CA ALA A 711 -20.32 -13.86 4.37
C ALA A 711 -20.21 -14.22 2.87
N VAL A 712 -19.09 -14.83 2.48
CA VAL A 712 -18.87 -15.32 1.11
C VAL A 712 -19.89 -16.39 0.73
N VAL A 713 -20.15 -17.36 1.60
CA VAL A 713 -21.13 -18.43 1.32
C VAL A 713 -22.54 -17.86 1.22
N ARG A 714 -22.95 -16.96 2.13
CA ARG A 714 -24.26 -16.27 2.07
C ARG A 714 -24.47 -15.54 0.75
N ARG A 715 -23.44 -14.86 0.27
CA ARG A 715 -23.48 -14.19 -1.04
C ARG A 715 -23.76 -15.17 -2.19
N ALA A 716 -23.32 -16.42 -2.06
CA ALA A 716 -23.49 -17.48 -3.06
C ALA A 716 -24.79 -18.29 -2.92
N VAL A 717 -25.55 -18.13 -1.83
CA VAL A 717 -26.83 -18.83 -1.64
C VAL A 717 -27.80 -18.46 -2.76
N GLY A 718 -28.47 -19.47 -3.31
CA GLY A 718 -29.24 -19.41 -4.54
C GLY A 718 -28.42 -19.61 -5.81
N GLY A 719 -27.11 -19.74 -5.71
CA GLY A 719 -26.17 -19.80 -6.84
C GLY A 719 -25.09 -20.86 -6.63
N VAL A 720 -23.94 -20.60 -7.25
CA VAL A 720 -22.76 -21.45 -7.16
C VAL A 720 -21.63 -20.68 -6.49
N LEU A 721 -21.06 -21.23 -5.42
CA LEU A 721 -19.80 -20.78 -4.84
C LEU A 721 -18.65 -21.54 -5.52
N PHE A 722 -17.79 -20.83 -6.24
CA PHE A 722 -16.61 -21.38 -6.89
C PHE A 722 -15.35 -20.96 -6.12
N ILE A 723 -14.65 -21.93 -5.54
CA ILE A 723 -13.42 -21.70 -4.78
C ILE A 723 -12.25 -22.11 -5.66
N ASP A 724 -11.48 -21.13 -6.13
CA ASP A 724 -10.31 -21.38 -6.95
C ASP A 724 -9.08 -21.73 -6.09
N GLU A 725 -8.27 -22.66 -6.59
CA GLU A 725 -7.14 -23.28 -5.88
C GLU A 725 -7.48 -23.71 -4.44
N ALA A 726 -8.61 -24.41 -4.27
CA ALA A 726 -9.18 -24.76 -2.95
C ALA A 726 -8.23 -25.55 -2.05
N TYR A 727 -7.32 -26.34 -2.62
CA TYR A 727 -6.28 -27.06 -1.85
C TYR A 727 -5.34 -26.13 -1.07
N ALA A 728 -5.29 -24.83 -1.41
CA ALA A 728 -4.52 -23.86 -0.66
C ALA A 728 -5.04 -23.73 0.78
N LEU A 729 -6.31 -24.07 1.06
CA LEU A 729 -6.88 -24.05 2.41
C LEU A 729 -6.28 -25.11 3.35
N THR A 730 -5.61 -26.14 2.82
CA THR A 730 -5.05 -27.26 3.61
C THR A 730 -3.53 -27.37 3.55
N GLN A 731 -2.83 -26.44 2.90
CA GLN A 731 -1.39 -26.53 2.62
C GLN A 731 -0.56 -25.42 3.32
N SER A 732 -0.65 -25.32 4.65
CA SER A 732 0.29 -24.52 5.45
C SER A 732 0.93 -25.36 6.55
N ASP A 733 2.27 -25.31 6.61
CA ASP A 733 3.11 -26.00 7.62
C ASP A 733 3.59 -25.03 8.73
N LEU A 734 3.01 -23.82 8.79
CA LEU A 734 3.34 -22.79 9.78
C LEU A 734 2.34 -22.87 10.95
N GLY A 735 2.82 -22.72 12.19
CA GLY A 735 2.12 -23.05 13.43
C GLY A 735 0.83 -22.28 13.75
N GLU A 736 0.34 -21.40 12.88
CA GLU A 736 -0.90 -20.63 13.03
C GLU A 736 -1.75 -20.68 11.74
N ASP A 737 -2.29 -21.85 11.38
CA ASP A 737 -3.14 -21.99 10.17
C ASP A 737 -4.64 -21.85 10.49
N TYR A 738 -5.28 -20.82 9.93
CA TYR A 738 -6.73 -20.61 9.99
C TYR A 738 -7.50 -21.35 8.88
N GLY A 739 -6.81 -22.05 7.97
CA GLY A 739 -7.43 -22.83 6.88
C GLY A 739 -8.44 -23.90 7.35
N PRO A 740 -8.14 -24.71 8.40
CA PRO A 740 -9.09 -25.67 8.95
C PRO A 740 -10.39 -25.04 9.47
N GLU A 741 -10.33 -23.82 10.02
CA GLU A 741 -11.50 -23.08 10.49
C GLU A 741 -12.44 -22.70 9.33
N ALA A 742 -11.87 -22.22 8.22
CA ALA A 742 -12.62 -21.92 7.00
C ALA A 742 -13.29 -23.19 6.42
N ILE A 743 -12.60 -24.33 6.44
CA ILE A 743 -13.13 -25.61 5.97
C ILE A 743 -14.30 -26.07 6.85
N ALA A 744 -14.15 -25.99 8.17
CA ALA A 744 -15.20 -26.38 9.11
C ALA A 744 -16.48 -25.55 8.92
N GLU A 745 -16.34 -24.23 8.78
CA GLU A 745 -17.48 -23.34 8.53
C GLU A 745 -18.09 -23.56 7.14
N LEU A 746 -17.27 -23.82 6.11
CA LEU A 746 -17.75 -24.15 4.77
C LEU A 746 -18.60 -25.44 4.77
N ILE A 747 -18.14 -26.50 5.43
CA ILE A 747 -18.87 -27.77 5.54
C ILE A 747 -20.22 -27.56 6.24
N LYS A 748 -20.23 -26.76 7.31
CA LYS A 748 -21.47 -26.42 8.02
C LYS A 748 -22.46 -25.69 7.11
N MET A 749 -22.01 -24.65 6.42
CA MET A 749 -22.87 -23.86 5.53
C MET A 749 -23.35 -24.67 4.31
N MET A 750 -22.55 -25.62 3.83
CA MET A 750 -22.95 -26.56 2.78
C MET A 750 -24.11 -27.46 3.21
N GLU A 751 -24.15 -27.86 4.50
CA GLU A 751 -25.28 -28.62 5.05
C GLU A 751 -26.51 -27.73 5.25
N ASP A 752 -26.34 -26.55 5.85
CA ASP A 752 -27.42 -25.60 6.17
C ASP A 752 -28.16 -25.11 4.91
N HIS A 753 -27.45 -25.01 3.78
CA HIS A 753 -27.99 -24.50 2.51
C HIS A 753 -28.02 -25.53 1.37
N ARG A 754 -27.99 -26.84 1.69
CA ARG A 754 -27.89 -27.95 0.71
C ARG A 754 -28.88 -27.93 -0.46
N ASP A 755 -30.06 -27.33 -0.27
CA ASP A 755 -31.12 -27.33 -1.28
C ASP A 755 -31.04 -26.15 -2.26
N ASP A 756 -30.27 -25.10 -1.93
CA ASP A 756 -30.16 -23.86 -2.72
C ASP A 756 -28.72 -23.34 -2.85
N LEU A 757 -27.70 -24.16 -2.57
CA LEU A 757 -26.29 -23.83 -2.73
C LEU A 757 -25.54 -24.98 -3.41
N VAL A 758 -24.73 -24.66 -4.41
CA VAL A 758 -23.74 -25.60 -4.98
C VAL A 758 -22.35 -25.03 -4.76
N VAL A 759 -21.44 -25.85 -4.24
CA VAL A 759 -20.04 -25.46 -4.03
C VAL A 759 -19.18 -26.22 -5.02
N ILE A 760 -18.35 -25.51 -5.77
CA ILE A 760 -17.38 -26.06 -6.71
C ILE A 760 -15.99 -25.72 -6.21
N ALA A 761 -15.23 -26.73 -5.78
CA ALA A 761 -13.83 -26.57 -5.39
C ALA A 761 -12.94 -26.88 -6.60
N ALA A 762 -12.12 -25.92 -7.03
CA ALA A 762 -11.28 -26.05 -8.22
C ALA A 762 -9.79 -26.08 -7.87
N GLY A 763 -9.01 -26.77 -8.70
CA GLY A 763 -7.54 -26.80 -8.60
C GLY A 763 -6.89 -27.91 -9.42
N TYR A 764 -5.60 -28.10 -9.22
CA TYR A 764 -4.83 -29.17 -9.88
C TYR A 764 -5.25 -30.57 -9.40
N GLU A 765 -5.17 -31.55 -10.30
CA GLU A 765 -5.73 -32.89 -10.10
C GLU A 765 -5.17 -33.61 -8.85
N ARG A 766 -3.85 -33.59 -8.62
CA ARG A 766 -3.24 -34.30 -7.48
C ARG A 766 -3.41 -33.54 -6.16
N GLU A 767 -3.53 -32.23 -6.24
CA GLU A 767 -3.67 -31.32 -5.11
C GLU A 767 -5.11 -31.38 -4.59
N MET A 768 -6.09 -31.42 -5.49
CA MET A 768 -7.49 -31.64 -5.15
C MET A 768 -7.74 -33.03 -4.57
N GLN A 769 -7.07 -34.07 -5.08
CA GLN A 769 -7.13 -35.41 -4.44
C GLN A 769 -6.66 -35.37 -2.98
N ARG A 770 -5.60 -34.60 -2.68
CA ARG A 770 -5.11 -34.42 -1.30
C ARG A 770 -6.06 -33.58 -0.45
N PHE A 771 -6.62 -32.51 -1.01
CA PHE A 771 -7.61 -31.64 -0.34
C PHE A 771 -8.85 -32.42 0.09
N VAL A 772 -9.36 -33.31 -0.76
CA VAL A 772 -10.54 -34.11 -0.42
C VAL A 772 -10.19 -35.18 0.63
N ALA A 773 -8.98 -35.72 0.56
CA ALA A 773 -8.50 -36.72 1.52
C ALA A 773 -8.12 -36.14 2.88
N SER A 774 -7.97 -34.82 3.02
CA SER A 774 -7.52 -34.20 4.27
C SER A 774 -8.61 -34.16 5.35
N ASP A 775 -9.88 -34.19 4.96
CA ASP A 775 -11.02 -34.14 5.88
C ASP A 775 -12.17 -35.06 5.44
N PRO A 776 -12.67 -35.97 6.31
CA PRO A 776 -13.80 -36.84 5.99
C PRO A 776 -15.11 -36.10 5.64
N GLY A 777 -15.30 -34.90 6.18
CA GLY A 777 -16.41 -34.00 5.84
C GLY A 777 -16.32 -33.54 4.38
N LEU A 778 -15.15 -33.13 3.90
CA LEU A 778 -14.95 -32.81 2.48
C LEU A 778 -15.22 -34.03 1.58
N ALA A 779 -14.64 -35.20 1.90
CA ALA A 779 -14.84 -36.42 1.11
C ALA A 779 -16.31 -36.83 0.98
N SER A 780 -17.10 -36.65 2.04
CA SER A 780 -18.52 -37.01 2.04
C SER A 780 -19.42 -36.01 1.31
N ARG A 781 -19.05 -34.72 1.26
CA ARG A 781 -19.86 -33.67 0.62
C ARG A 781 -19.51 -33.40 -0.86
N PHE A 782 -18.33 -33.81 -1.32
CA PHE A 782 -17.88 -33.66 -2.71
C PHE A 782 -17.78 -35.01 -3.46
N PRO A 783 -18.91 -35.68 -3.76
CA PRO A 783 -18.88 -37.01 -4.39
C PRO A 783 -18.52 -36.97 -5.89
N THR A 784 -18.67 -35.83 -6.55
CA THR A 784 -18.48 -35.69 -8.00
C THR A 784 -17.19 -34.94 -8.29
N THR A 785 -16.36 -35.49 -9.19
CA THR A 785 -15.17 -34.81 -9.72
C THR A 785 -15.27 -34.70 -11.24
N VAL A 786 -15.29 -33.47 -11.75
CA VAL A 786 -15.28 -33.17 -13.18
C VAL A 786 -13.84 -32.86 -13.60
N ARG A 787 -13.28 -33.69 -14.47
CA ARG A 787 -11.90 -33.56 -14.96
C ARG A 787 -11.86 -32.74 -16.25
N PHE A 788 -11.08 -31.66 -16.23
CA PHE A 788 -10.83 -30.75 -17.34
C PHE A 788 -9.47 -31.09 -17.97
N PRO A 789 -9.45 -31.82 -19.11
CA PRO A 789 -8.21 -32.12 -19.82
C PRO A 789 -7.61 -30.86 -20.46
N ASP A 790 -6.31 -30.92 -20.75
CA ASP A 790 -5.67 -29.90 -21.60
C ASP A 790 -6.26 -29.93 -23.01
N PHE A 791 -6.36 -28.75 -23.64
CA PHE A 791 -6.78 -28.66 -25.03
C PHE A 791 -5.69 -29.21 -25.95
N THR A 792 -6.12 -29.95 -26.97
CA THR A 792 -5.27 -30.39 -28.09
C THR A 792 -4.76 -29.20 -28.90
N ASP A 793 -3.69 -29.40 -29.68
CA ASP A 793 -3.15 -28.35 -30.56
C ASP A 793 -4.23 -27.76 -31.49
N GLY A 794 -5.08 -28.61 -32.05
CA GLY A 794 -6.17 -28.20 -32.94
C GLY A 794 -7.21 -27.33 -32.22
N GLU A 795 -7.64 -27.74 -31.03
CA GLU A 795 -8.58 -26.97 -30.21
C GLU A 795 -7.99 -25.62 -29.78
N LEU A 796 -6.69 -25.54 -29.48
CA LEU A 796 -6.03 -24.28 -29.16
C LEU A 796 -5.95 -23.32 -30.35
N VAL A 797 -5.71 -23.84 -31.56
CA VAL A 797 -5.76 -23.04 -32.79
C VAL A 797 -7.18 -22.50 -33.03
N GLU A 798 -8.22 -23.31 -32.80
CA GLU A 798 -9.61 -22.88 -32.89
C GLU A 798 -9.96 -21.81 -31.85
N ILE A 799 -9.51 -21.97 -30.59
CA ILE A 799 -9.69 -20.98 -29.53
C ILE A 799 -9.02 -19.65 -29.90
N PHE A 800 -7.79 -19.69 -30.41
CA PHE A 800 -7.08 -18.50 -30.88
C PHE A 800 -7.80 -17.81 -32.05
N ALA A 801 -8.29 -18.60 -33.01
CA ALA A 801 -9.06 -18.09 -34.14
C ALA A 801 -10.38 -17.44 -33.68
N GLY A 802 -11.08 -18.03 -32.71
CA GLY A 802 -12.30 -17.46 -32.14
C GLY A 802 -12.05 -16.14 -31.42
N GLN A 803 -10.96 -16.05 -30.64
CA GLN A 803 -10.59 -14.82 -29.92
C GLN A 803 -10.16 -13.69 -30.86
N THR A 804 -9.42 -14.00 -31.91
CA THR A 804 -9.03 -13.00 -32.93
C THR A 804 -10.23 -12.55 -33.77
N ALA A 805 -11.17 -13.45 -34.07
CA ALA A 805 -12.42 -13.11 -34.76
C ALA A 805 -13.28 -12.12 -33.98
N GLN A 806 -13.33 -12.22 -32.65
CA GLN A 806 -14.02 -11.22 -31.79
C GLN A 806 -13.38 -9.83 -31.90
N ALA A 807 -12.09 -9.74 -32.21
CA ALA A 807 -11.40 -8.48 -32.49
C ALA A 807 -11.51 -8.02 -33.97
N GLY A 808 -12.32 -8.70 -34.79
CA GLY A 808 -12.48 -8.41 -36.21
C GLY A 808 -11.31 -8.89 -37.08
N LEU A 809 -10.43 -9.74 -36.55
CA LEU A 809 -9.23 -10.24 -37.23
C LEU A 809 -9.39 -11.71 -37.59
N THR A 810 -8.92 -12.11 -38.77
CA THR A 810 -8.93 -13.51 -39.22
C THR A 810 -7.51 -13.99 -39.47
N PRO A 811 -7.03 -15.03 -38.76
CA PRO A 811 -5.72 -15.62 -39.03
C PRO A 811 -5.73 -16.35 -40.37
N ASP A 812 -4.78 -16.00 -41.25
CA ASP A 812 -4.56 -16.66 -42.53
C ASP A 812 -3.96 -18.07 -42.36
N ALA A 813 -3.81 -18.80 -43.46
CA ALA A 813 -3.28 -20.17 -43.43
C ALA A 813 -1.85 -20.22 -42.85
N ALA A 814 -1.00 -19.26 -43.22
CA ALA A 814 0.39 -19.21 -42.77
C ALA A 814 0.49 -18.91 -41.26
N ALA A 815 -0.37 -18.05 -40.73
CA ALA A 815 -0.48 -17.76 -39.30
C ALA A 815 -0.93 -19.00 -38.51
N ARG A 816 -1.94 -19.72 -39.00
CA ARG A 816 -2.40 -20.97 -38.37
C ARG A 816 -1.32 -22.04 -38.37
N ASP A 817 -0.59 -22.19 -39.48
CA ASP A 817 0.51 -23.14 -39.58
C ASP A 817 1.67 -22.79 -38.64
N LYS A 818 2.01 -21.51 -38.53
CA LYS A 818 3.01 -21.02 -37.57
C LYS A 818 2.58 -21.33 -36.14
N LEU A 819 1.35 -21.00 -35.75
CA LEU A 819 0.79 -21.29 -34.43
C LEU A 819 0.83 -22.79 -34.12
N ALA A 820 0.38 -23.64 -35.04
CA ALA A 820 0.43 -25.08 -34.88
C ALA A 820 1.87 -25.60 -34.70
N GLY A 821 2.84 -25.00 -35.42
CA GLY A 821 4.26 -25.29 -35.24
C GLY A 821 4.80 -24.91 -33.86
N LEU A 822 4.34 -23.80 -33.30
CA LEU A 822 4.71 -23.36 -31.95
C LEU A 822 4.12 -24.28 -30.87
N LEU A 823 2.84 -24.66 -31.02
CA LEU A 823 2.14 -25.55 -30.09
C LEU A 823 2.79 -26.95 -30.02
N ARG A 824 3.21 -27.51 -31.16
CA ARG A 824 3.92 -28.80 -31.21
C ARG A 824 5.24 -28.81 -30.42
N ARG A 825 5.88 -27.65 -30.27
CA ARG A 825 7.16 -27.50 -29.54
C ARG A 825 6.97 -27.11 -28.08
N ALA A 826 5.75 -26.78 -27.67
CA ALA A 826 5.46 -26.29 -26.34
C ALA A 826 5.48 -27.44 -25.31
N PRO A 827 6.17 -27.30 -24.17
CA PRO A 827 6.13 -28.31 -23.12
C PRO A 827 4.73 -28.42 -22.53
N ARG A 828 4.12 -29.60 -22.61
CA ARG A 828 2.82 -29.91 -22.01
C ARG A 828 3.03 -30.41 -20.58
N GLY A 829 3.23 -29.46 -19.66
CA GLY A 829 3.49 -29.71 -18.24
C GLY A 829 2.32 -29.37 -17.31
N ARG A 830 2.56 -29.50 -15.99
CA ARG A 830 1.59 -29.25 -14.90
C ARG A 830 1.03 -27.82 -14.84
N SER A 831 1.63 -26.89 -15.57
CA SER A 831 1.29 -25.45 -15.58
C SER A 831 0.92 -24.95 -16.98
N PHE A 832 0.58 -25.84 -17.93
CA PHE A 832 0.27 -25.41 -19.28
C PHE A 832 -0.99 -24.51 -19.30
N GLY A 833 -0.86 -23.28 -19.81
CA GLY A 833 -1.87 -22.22 -19.67
C GLY A 833 -3.12 -22.33 -20.57
N ASN A 834 -3.21 -23.32 -21.47
CA ASN A 834 -4.41 -23.63 -22.27
C ASN A 834 -5.06 -22.39 -22.94
N ALA A 835 -6.36 -22.15 -22.78
CA ALA A 835 -7.06 -21.03 -23.41
C ALA A 835 -6.57 -19.65 -22.88
N ARG A 836 -5.98 -19.60 -21.68
CA ARG A 836 -5.34 -18.38 -21.15
C ARG A 836 -4.08 -18.04 -21.95
N LEU A 837 -3.30 -19.05 -22.32
CA LEU A 837 -2.15 -18.89 -23.22
C LEU A 837 -2.59 -18.35 -24.59
N MET A 838 -3.68 -18.89 -25.15
CA MET A 838 -4.22 -18.43 -26.44
C MET A 838 -4.77 -17.00 -26.37
N ARG A 839 -5.41 -16.62 -25.26
CA ARG A 839 -5.89 -15.24 -25.05
C ARG A 839 -4.74 -14.24 -25.08
N ASN A 840 -3.70 -14.50 -24.30
CA ASN A 840 -2.51 -13.65 -24.26
C ASN A 840 -1.84 -13.58 -25.64
N LEU A 841 -1.81 -14.69 -26.37
CA LEU A 841 -1.27 -14.73 -27.72
C LEU A 841 -2.12 -13.94 -28.72
N ALA A 842 -3.46 -14.02 -28.63
CA ALA A 842 -4.39 -13.30 -29.50
C ALA A 842 -4.32 -11.78 -29.29
N GLU A 843 -4.26 -11.32 -28.04
CA GLU A 843 -4.07 -9.91 -27.69
C GLU A 843 -2.74 -9.39 -28.26
N ARG A 844 -1.67 -10.18 -28.12
CA ARG A 844 -0.36 -9.81 -28.67
C ARG A 844 -0.35 -9.79 -30.19
N ALA A 845 -0.99 -10.78 -30.82
CA ALA A 845 -1.05 -10.85 -32.27
C ALA A 845 -1.86 -9.69 -32.87
N THR A 846 -2.90 -9.25 -32.17
CA THR A 846 -3.66 -8.03 -32.47
C THR A 846 -2.77 -6.79 -32.40
N ALA A 847 -1.93 -6.67 -31.36
CA ALA A 847 -1.00 -5.54 -31.24
C ALA A 847 0.08 -5.53 -32.35
N LEU A 848 0.61 -6.71 -32.72
CA LEU A 848 1.58 -6.83 -33.81
C LEU A 848 0.96 -6.49 -35.18
N GLN A 849 -0.28 -6.93 -35.40
CA GLN A 849 -1.05 -6.59 -36.59
C GLN A 849 -1.31 -5.08 -36.68
N ALA A 850 -1.69 -4.43 -35.58
CA ALA A 850 -1.88 -2.98 -35.53
C ALA A 850 -0.59 -2.23 -35.92
N ARG A 851 0.57 -2.66 -35.39
CA ARG A 851 1.87 -2.11 -35.74
C ARG A 851 2.23 -2.34 -37.22
N ARG A 852 1.93 -3.50 -37.79
CA ARG A 852 2.17 -3.79 -39.20
C ARG A 852 1.34 -2.87 -40.09
N VAL A 853 0.05 -2.73 -39.79
CA VAL A 853 -0.89 -1.92 -40.56
C VAL A 853 -0.56 -0.42 -40.51
N THR A 854 -0.18 0.12 -39.35
CA THR A 854 0.20 1.54 -39.24
C THR A 854 1.49 1.88 -39.98
N GLY A 855 2.35 0.88 -40.22
CA GLY A 855 3.54 1.02 -41.06
C GLY A 855 3.28 1.00 -42.58
N LEU A 856 2.05 0.70 -43.03
CA LEU A 856 1.71 0.68 -44.45
C LEU A 856 1.35 2.08 -44.96
N ALA A 857 1.96 2.50 -46.08
CA ALA A 857 1.66 3.78 -46.71
C ALA A 857 0.18 3.92 -47.16
N ARG A 858 -0.51 2.79 -47.43
CA ARG A 858 -1.94 2.74 -47.71
C ARG A 858 -2.48 1.34 -47.41
N ALA A 859 -3.19 1.17 -46.30
CA ALA A 859 -3.81 -0.11 -45.91
C ALA A 859 -5.15 -0.34 -46.64
N THR A 860 -5.39 -1.57 -47.11
CA THR A 860 -6.69 -1.99 -47.65
C THR A 860 -7.58 -2.60 -46.57
N ALA A 861 -8.89 -2.71 -46.81
CA ALA A 861 -9.81 -3.39 -45.89
C ALA A 861 -9.42 -4.86 -45.61
N ALA A 862 -8.78 -5.52 -46.58
CA ALA A 862 -8.25 -6.86 -46.39
C ALA A 862 -7.03 -6.88 -45.45
N ASP A 863 -6.14 -5.89 -45.55
CA ASP A 863 -4.97 -5.77 -44.66
C ASP A 863 -5.38 -5.48 -43.20
N LEU A 864 -6.46 -4.70 -43.03
CA LEU A 864 -7.03 -4.34 -41.73
C LEU A 864 -7.66 -5.54 -41.01
N GLY A 865 -8.20 -6.52 -41.74
CA GLY A 865 -8.85 -7.70 -41.18
C GLY A 865 -7.98 -8.97 -41.15
N ALA A 866 -6.81 -8.96 -41.80
CA ALA A 866 -5.95 -10.15 -41.90
C ALA A 866 -4.89 -10.19 -40.79
N LEU A 867 -4.77 -11.37 -40.16
CA LEU A 867 -3.69 -11.68 -39.22
C LEU A 867 -2.75 -12.70 -39.88
N THR A 868 -1.51 -12.26 -40.11
CA THR A 868 -0.51 -12.99 -40.90
C THR A 868 0.52 -13.68 -40.00
N ALA A 869 1.35 -14.55 -40.56
CA ALA A 869 2.44 -15.20 -39.80
C ALA A 869 3.44 -14.21 -39.17
N ALA A 870 3.59 -13.00 -39.73
CA ALA A 870 4.43 -11.95 -39.17
C ALA A 870 3.83 -11.31 -37.91
N ASP A 871 2.51 -11.43 -37.74
CA ASP A 871 1.77 -10.89 -36.59
C ASP A 871 1.77 -11.88 -35.41
N LEU A 872 2.31 -13.08 -35.58
CA LEU A 872 2.51 -14.04 -34.49
C LEU A 872 3.95 -14.00 -33.99
N PRO A 873 4.19 -14.00 -32.67
CA PRO A 873 5.54 -14.15 -32.11
C PRO A 873 6.13 -15.53 -32.43
N ASP A 874 7.46 -15.67 -32.33
CA ASP A 874 8.15 -16.94 -32.56
C ASP A 874 8.13 -17.89 -31.34
N THR A 875 7.53 -17.45 -30.23
CA THR A 875 7.32 -18.22 -28.99
C THR A 875 5.94 -17.93 -28.40
N LEU A 876 5.38 -18.88 -27.64
CA LEU A 876 4.01 -18.76 -27.09
C LEU A 876 3.91 -17.88 -25.84
N SER A 877 4.97 -17.74 -25.03
CA SER A 877 4.94 -17.03 -23.73
C SER A 877 5.10 -15.51 -23.82
N GLY A 878 4.71 -14.87 -24.92
CA GLY A 878 4.41 -13.44 -24.92
C GLY A 878 5.53 -12.50 -24.42
N THR A 879 6.79 -12.89 -24.53
CA THR A 879 7.93 -12.02 -24.26
C THR A 879 8.79 -11.97 -25.51
N THR A 880 8.29 -11.32 -26.57
CA THR A 880 9.21 -10.75 -27.56
C THR A 880 9.99 -9.63 -26.88
N ARG A 881 11.20 -9.93 -26.40
CA ARG A 881 12.30 -9.01 -26.62
C ARG A 881 12.81 -9.25 -28.03
N ALA A 882 13.29 -8.17 -28.63
CA ALA A 882 14.08 -8.22 -29.85
C ALA A 882 15.00 -9.44 -29.78
N THR A 883 14.80 -10.39 -30.70
CA THR A 883 15.88 -11.29 -31.09
C THR A 883 17.01 -10.34 -31.46
N PRO A 884 18.14 -10.31 -30.73
CA PRO A 884 19.29 -9.60 -31.24
C PRO A 884 19.55 -10.20 -32.63
N ALA A 885 19.86 -9.38 -33.63
CA ALA A 885 20.21 -9.88 -34.95
C ALA A 885 21.46 -10.82 -34.93
N ALA A 886 22.12 -10.93 -33.76
CA ALA A 886 23.26 -11.78 -33.47
C ALA A 886 22.92 -12.90 -32.47
N ASP A 887 23.60 -14.05 -32.62
CA ASP A 887 23.63 -15.14 -31.67
C ASP A 887 23.97 -14.64 -30.24
N PRO A 888 23.18 -14.98 -29.18
CA PRO A 888 23.41 -14.51 -27.82
C PRO A 888 24.79 -14.82 -27.24
N LEU A 889 25.43 -15.93 -27.66
CA LEU A 889 26.81 -16.23 -27.29
C LEU A 889 27.79 -15.26 -27.96
N THR A 890 27.58 -14.97 -29.24
CA THR A 890 28.35 -13.94 -29.96
C THR A 890 28.16 -12.56 -29.33
N ALA A 891 26.94 -12.22 -28.89
CA ALA A 891 26.66 -10.98 -28.18
C ALA A 891 27.35 -10.92 -26.80
N LEU A 892 27.40 -12.04 -26.08
CA LEU A 892 28.17 -12.17 -24.83
C LEU A 892 29.67 -11.96 -25.09
N ASP A 893 30.21 -12.59 -26.13
CA ASP A 893 31.63 -12.48 -26.50
C ASP A 893 32.00 -11.05 -26.92
N GLY A 894 31.05 -10.32 -27.51
CA GLY A 894 31.18 -8.91 -27.88
C GLY A 894 31.14 -7.91 -26.71
N LEU A 895 30.72 -8.30 -25.50
CA LEU A 895 30.77 -7.41 -24.34
C LEU A 895 32.21 -7.03 -24.01
N VAL A 896 32.45 -5.79 -23.58
CA VAL A 896 33.79 -5.38 -23.14
C VAL A 896 34.17 -6.10 -21.84
N GLY A 897 35.40 -6.60 -21.75
CA GLY A 897 35.93 -7.26 -20.56
C GLY A 897 35.28 -8.60 -20.19
N LEU A 898 35.05 -8.81 -18.89
CA LEU A 898 34.32 -9.96 -18.31
C LEU A 898 34.86 -11.35 -18.70
N ARG A 899 36.18 -11.50 -18.89
CA ARG A 899 36.80 -12.74 -19.38
C ARG A 899 36.40 -13.98 -18.56
N ASP A 900 36.43 -13.86 -17.23
CA ASP A 900 36.09 -14.97 -16.33
C ASP A 900 34.60 -15.34 -16.40
N VAL A 901 33.73 -14.33 -16.47
CA VAL A 901 32.28 -14.52 -16.62
C VAL A 901 31.97 -15.18 -17.96
N LYS A 902 32.59 -14.73 -19.06
CA LYS A 902 32.43 -15.33 -20.39
C LYS A 902 32.86 -16.80 -20.38
N ALA A 903 34.03 -17.10 -19.81
CA ALA A 903 34.53 -18.48 -19.72
C ALA A 903 33.59 -19.38 -18.91
N GLU A 904 33.03 -18.86 -17.80
CA GLU A 904 32.07 -19.62 -16.98
C GLU A 904 30.75 -19.84 -17.71
N VAL A 905 30.20 -18.83 -18.39
CA VAL A 905 28.97 -18.98 -19.18
C VAL A 905 29.18 -19.96 -20.33
N HIS A 906 30.30 -19.90 -21.06
CA HIS A 906 30.63 -20.88 -22.09
C HIS A 906 30.69 -22.31 -21.54
N ARG A 907 31.21 -22.49 -20.31
CA ARG A 907 31.20 -23.79 -19.62
C ARG A 907 29.78 -24.26 -19.30
N LEU A 908 28.92 -23.39 -18.77
CA LEU A 908 27.51 -23.71 -18.51
C LEU A 908 26.76 -24.12 -19.78
N VAL A 909 27.04 -23.45 -20.90
CA VAL A 909 26.45 -23.76 -22.21
C VAL A 909 26.98 -25.09 -22.74
N ALA A 910 28.27 -25.37 -22.59
CA ALA A 910 28.84 -26.67 -22.95
C ALA A 910 28.24 -27.81 -22.12
N GLU A 911 28.05 -27.62 -20.81
CA GLU A 911 27.36 -28.56 -19.92
C GLU A 911 25.92 -28.83 -20.39
N ALA A 912 25.17 -27.77 -20.71
CA ALA A 912 23.81 -27.86 -21.22
C ALA A 912 23.72 -28.63 -22.56
N ARG A 913 24.61 -28.30 -23.51
CA ARG A 913 24.68 -28.99 -24.82
C ARG A 913 25.06 -30.47 -24.65
N ALA A 914 26.00 -30.79 -23.76
CA ALA A 914 26.39 -32.16 -23.49
C ALA A 914 25.25 -32.98 -22.85
N ALA A 915 24.46 -32.37 -21.97
CA ALA A 915 23.28 -33.01 -21.40
C ALA A 915 22.22 -33.31 -22.48
N GLU A 916 22.03 -32.40 -23.43
CA GLU A 916 21.09 -32.60 -24.55
C GLU A 916 21.56 -33.69 -25.52
N LEU A 917 22.85 -33.71 -25.87
CA LEU A 917 23.42 -34.79 -26.69
C LEU A 917 23.26 -36.17 -26.02
N ARG A 918 23.37 -36.26 -24.70
CA ARG A 918 23.09 -37.49 -23.94
C ARG A 918 21.63 -37.90 -24.05
N ARG A 919 20.69 -36.96 -23.92
CA ARG A 919 19.24 -37.24 -24.10
C ARG A 919 18.92 -37.73 -25.50
N LEU A 920 19.46 -37.09 -26.53
CA LEU A 920 19.29 -37.51 -27.93
C LEU A 920 19.88 -38.90 -28.19
N ALA A 921 20.95 -39.26 -27.48
CA ALA A 921 21.55 -40.60 -27.51
C ALA A 921 20.82 -41.64 -26.62
N GLY A 922 19.68 -41.28 -26.01
CA GLY A 922 18.93 -42.15 -25.10
C GLY A 922 19.64 -42.44 -23.78
N GLN A 923 20.70 -41.71 -23.46
CA GLN A 923 21.46 -41.85 -22.21
C GLN A 923 20.85 -40.99 -21.10
N PRO A 924 20.85 -41.46 -19.84
CA PRO A 924 20.39 -40.66 -18.72
C PRO A 924 21.29 -39.43 -18.53
N ALA A 925 20.72 -38.24 -18.72
CA ALA A 925 21.39 -36.98 -18.45
C ALA A 925 21.03 -36.51 -17.02
N PRO A 926 22.01 -36.22 -16.15
CA PRO A 926 21.72 -35.59 -14.87
C PRO A 926 21.07 -34.22 -15.11
N SER A 927 20.06 -33.87 -14.31
CA SER A 927 19.38 -32.57 -14.35
C SER A 927 19.76 -31.78 -13.09
N PRO A 928 20.98 -31.22 -13.01
CA PRO A 928 21.40 -30.44 -11.85
C PRO A 928 20.58 -29.15 -11.71
N SER A 929 20.57 -28.59 -10.50
CA SER A 929 20.06 -27.24 -10.29
C SER A 929 20.82 -26.25 -11.17
N ARG A 930 20.07 -25.34 -11.81
CA ARG A 930 20.62 -24.31 -12.71
C ARG A 930 20.70 -22.93 -12.05
N HIS A 931 20.08 -22.76 -10.86
CA HIS A 931 20.03 -21.49 -10.16
C HIS A 931 21.45 -21.03 -9.79
N MET A 932 21.67 -19.72 -9.86
CA MET A 932 23.01 -19.15 -9.76
C MET A 932 23.05 -17.87 -8.92
N VAL A 933 24.22 -17.59 -8.36
CA VAL A 933 24.49 -16.39 -7.56
C VAL A 933 25.45 -15.49 -8.33
N PHE A 934 25.09 -14.22 -8.48
CA PHE A 934 25.93 -13.19 -9.09
C PHE A 934 26.49 -12.28 -8.01
N THR A 935 27.82 -12.19 -7.92
CA THR A 935 28.49 -11.29 -6.97
C THR A 935 29.33 -10.25 -7.69
N GLY A 936 29.30 -9.01 -7.22
CA GLY A 936 30.13 -7.92 -7.77
C GLY A 936 29.50 -6.55 -7.55
N ASN A 937 30.26 -5.49 -7.77
CA ASN A 937 29.81 -4.10 -7.57
C ASN A 937 28.74 -3.68 -8.59
N PRO A 938 27.97 -2.60 -8.36
CA PRO A 938 26.98 -2.08 -9.30
C PRO A 938 27.58 -1.78 -10.67
N GLY A 939 26.78 -1.89 -11.73
CA GLY A 939 27.21 -1.54 -13.10
C GLY A 939 28.23 -2.49 -13.74
N THR A 940 28.51 -3.65 -13.16
CA THR A 940 29.38 -4.72 -13.73
C THR A 940 28.68 -5.63 -14.76
N ALA A 941 27.53 -5.20 -15.30
CA ALA A 941 26.73 -5.92 -16.30
C ALA A 941 26.04 -7.23 -15.83
N LYS A 942 25.81 -7.41 -14.53
CA LYS A 942 25.05 -8.54 -13.95
C LYS A 942 23.71 -8.80 -14.65
N THR A 943 22.84 -7.78 -14.72
CA THR A 943 21.51 -7.89 -15.37
C THR A 943 21.61 -8.13 -16.88
N THR A 944 22.63 -7.57 -17.54
CA THR A 944 22.89 -7.78 -18.98
C THR A 944 23.28 -9.23 -19.25
N VAL A 945 24.20 -9.79 -18.46
CA VAL A 945 24.62 -11.19 -18.60
C VAL A 945 23.49 -12.15 -18.22
N ALA A 946 22.69 -11.84 -17.19
CA ALA A 946 21.50 -12.62 -16.84
C ALA A 946 20.53 -12.76 -18.03
N ARG A 947 20.34 -11.68 -18.78
CA ARG A 947 19.50 -11.65 -19.99
C ARG A 947 20.08 -12.49 -21.13
N LEU A 948 21.39 -12.46 -21.33
CA LEU A 948 22.06 -13.28 -22.33
C LEU A 948 22.00 -14.76 -21.96
N ILE A 949 22.21 -15.12 -20.70
CA ILE A 949 22.04 -16.49 -20.20
C ILE A 949 20.60 -16.97 -20.43
N ALA A 950 19.61 -16.12 -20.12
CA ALA A 950 18.19 -16.42 -20.36
C ALA A 950 17.94 -16.77 -21.85
N ALA A 951 18.47 -15.95 -22.76
CA ALA A 951 18.36 -16.16 -24.20
C ALA A 951 19.08 -17.43 -24.67
N VAL A 952 20.31 -17.68 -24.19
CA VAL A 952 21.04 -18.90 -24.53
C VAL A 952 20.31 -20.15 -24.02
N TYR A 953 19.83 -20.14 -22.78
CA TYR A 953 19.11 -21.28 -22.21
C TYR A 953 17.78 -21.55 -22.92
N ALA A 954 17.10 -20.51 -23.40
CA ALA A 954 15.93 -20.70 -24.24
C ALA A 954 16.26 -21.30 -25.60
N GLN A 955 17.35 -20.86 -26.25
CA GLN A 955 17.82 -21.48 -27.50
C GLN A 955 18.21 -22.95 -27.35
N LEU A 956 18.74 -23.32 -26.19
CA LEU A 956 19.08 -24.71 -25.84
C LEU A 956 17.85 -25.52 -25.39
N GLY A 957 16.65 -24.95 -25.38
CA GLY A 957 15.41 -25.61 -24.95
C GLY A 957 15.34 -25.89 -23.44
N LEU A 958 16.18 -25.24 -22.64
CA LEU A 958 16.19 -25.37 -21.18
C LEU A 958 15.18 -24.44 -20.48
N LEU A 959 14.74 -23.40 -21.17
CA LEU A 959 13.70 -22.45 -20.76
C LEU A 959 12.74 -22.26 -21.94
N SER A 960 11.44 -22.14 -21.68
CA SER A 960 10.42 -22.07 -22.73
C SER A 960 10.37 -20.71 -23.46
N SER A 961 10.97 -19.65 -22.89
CA SER A 961 10.93 -18.30 -23.49
C SER A 961 12.16 -17.42 -23.26
N GLY A 962 12.94 -17.63 -22.19
CA GLY A 962 14.21 -16.93 -21.95
C GLY A 962 14.07 -15.43 -21.66
N HIS A 963 12.93 -15.00 -21.13
CA HIS A 963 12.76 -13.62 -20.65
C HIS A 963 13.37 -13.45 -19.25
N LEU A 964 13.55 -12.20 -18.83
CA LEU A 964 14.13 -11.85 -17.53
C LEU A 964 13.11 -10.97 -16.79
N VAL A 965 12.69 -11.40 -15.61
CA VAL A 965 11.90 -10.65 -14.63
C VAL A 965 12.85 -10.21 -13.53
N GLU A 966 12.92 -8.91 -13.28
CA GLU A 966 13.80 -8.31 -12.27
C GLU A 966 12.94 -7.85 -11.10
N VAL A 967 13.34 -8.22 -9.88
CA VAL A 967 12.60 -7.94 -8.64
C VAL A 967 13.56 -7.56 -7.52
N GLY A 968 13.11 -6.69 -6.63
CA GLY A 968 13.79 -6.34 -5.37
C GLY A 968 13.00 -6.79 -4.13
N ARG A 969 13.45 -6.36 -2.96
CA ARG A 969 12.76 -6.64 -1.68
C ARG A 969 11.32 -6.13 -1.65
N SER A 970 11.06 -4.91 -2.13
CA SER A 970 9.74 -4.28 -2.14
C SER A 970 8.71 -5.06 -2.98
N ASP A 971 9.17 -5.73 -4.05
CA ASP A 971 8.30 -6.52 -4.93
C ASP A 971 7.94 -7.86 -4.31
N LEU A 972 8.85 -8.44 -3.52
CA LEU A 972 8.71 -9.78 -2.94
C LEU A 972 8.09 -9.77 -1.55
N VAL A 973 8.30 -8.71 -0.77
CA VAL A 973 7.89 -8.62 0.64
C VAL A 973 6.66 -7.71 0.78
N GLY A 974 5.63 -8.18 1.51
CA GLY A 974 4.44 -7.39 1.80
C GLY A 974 4.58 -6.52 3.04
N THR A 975 3.73 -5.49 3.18
CA THR A 975 3.71 -4.61 4.37
C THR A 975 2.84 -5.15 5.51
N HIS A 976 2.15 -6.28 5.29
CA HIS A 976 1.25 -6.92 6.24
C HIS A 976 1.46 -8.45 6.24
N LEU A 977 1.23 -9.09 7.37
CA LEU A 977 1.23 -10.56 7.54
C LEU A 977 0.40 -11.28 6.46
N GLY A 978 1.01 -12.25 5.78
CA GLY A 978 0.38 -13.10 4.76
C GLY A 978 0.39 -12.57 3.31
N GLN A 979 0.97 -11.38 3.06
CA GLN A 979 1.07 -10.82 1.70
C GLN A 979 2.35 -11.21 0.96
N THR A 980 3.40 -11.62 1.67
CA THR A 980 4.73 -11.93 1.10
C THR A 980 4.69 -13.18 0.22
N ALA A 981 4.14 -14.30 0.68
CA ALA A 981 4.08 -15.52 -0.14
C ALA A 981 3.31 -15.34 -1.48
N PRO A 982 2.14 -14.67 -1.54
CA PRO A 982 1.47 -14.34 -2.80
C PRO A 982 2.33 -13.49 -3.75
N ARG A 983 3.06 -12.50 -3.23
CA ARG A 983 3.94 -11.64 -4.03
C ARG A 983 5.10 -12.41 -4.65
N VAL A 984 5.76 -13.27 -3.87
CA VAL A 984 6.81 -14.16 -4.37
C VAL A 984 6.26 -15.11 -5.45
N ARG A 985 5.05 -15.67 -5.25
CA ARG A 985 4.41 -16.50 -6.29
C ARG A 985 4.14 -15.72 -7.56
N ALA A 986 3.58 -14.51 -7.46
CA ALA A 986 3.31 -13.67 -8.62
C ALA A 986 4.62 -13.35 -9.39
N ALA A 987 5.70 -13.01 -8.69
CA ALA A 987 7.00 -12.78 -9.29
C ALA A 987 7.57 -14.03 -10.00
N VAL A 988 7.44 -15.20 -9.38
CA VAL A 988 7.86 -16.48 -9.99
C VAL A 988 6.98 -16.82 -11.19
N GLU A 989 5.66 -16.67 -11.09
CA GLU A 989 4.70 -16.90 -12.18
C GLU A 989 5.00 -16.03 -13.39
N GLN A 990 5.35 -14.76 -13.16
CA GLN A 990 5.81 -13.85 -14.20
C GLN A 990 7.10 -14.33 -14.86
N ALA A 991 7.99 -14.99 -14.12
CA ALA A 991 9.29 -15.47 -14.58
C ALA A 991 9.27 -16.90 -15.17
N LEU A 992 8.13 -17.59 -15.17
CA LEU A 992 8.01 -18.95 -15.68
C LEU A 992 8.29 -19.01 -17.18
N GLY A 993 9.22 -19.88 -17.56
CA GLY A 993 9.77 -19.94 -18.91
C GLY A 993 10.99 -19.07 -19.12
N GLY A 994 11.45 -18.37 -18.09
CA GLY A 994 12.54 -17.40 -18.14
C GLY A 994 13.39 -17.42 -16.88
N VAL A 995 13.84 -16.23 -16.49
CA VAL A 995 14.75 -15.99 -15.37
C VAL A 995 14.11 -15.02 -14.40
N LEU A 996 14.01 -15.41 -13.13
CA LEU A 996 13.74 -14.51 -12.03
C LEU A 996 15.09 -13.99 -11.49
N PHE A 997 15.34 -12.70 -11.68
CA PHE A 997 16.53 -12.02 -11.21
C PHE A 997 16.17 -11.19 -9.97
N VAL A 998 16.69 -11.60 -8.81
CA VAL A 998 16.50 -10.91 -7.53
C VAL A 998 17.73 -10.06 -7.27
N ASP A 999 17.59 -8.74 -7.44
CA ASP A 999 18.69 -7.83 -7.14
C ASP A 999 18.75 -7.52 -5.64
N GLU A 1000 19.96 -7.30 -5.14
CA GLU A 1000 20.26 -7.12 -3.71
C GLU A 1000 19.57 -8.16 -2.81
N ALA A 1001 19.63 -9.44 -3.20
CA ALA A 1001 18.86 -10.52 -2.56
C ALA A 1001 19.17 -10.68 -1.06
N TYR A 1002 20.36 -10.25 -0.60
CA TYR A 1002 20.71 -10.21 0.82
C TYR A 1002 19.79 -9.31 1.65
N ALA A 1003 19.10 -8.34 1.04
CA ALA A 1003 18.11 -7.51 1.71
C ALA A 1003 16.91 -8.33 2.22
N LEU A 1004 16.66 -9.53 1.68
CA LEU A 1004 15.65 -10.45 2.19
C LEU A 1004 16.06 -11.12 3.52
N ASN A 1005 17.31 -10.93 3.97
CA ASN A 1005 17.81 -11.48 5.22
C ASN A 1005 17.56 -10.49 6.36
N GLY A 1006 16.78 -10.87 7.37
CA GLY A 1006 16.56 -10.05 8.56
C GLY A 1006 15.25 -10.37 9.28
N ASP A 1007 14.15 -9.79 8.80
CA ASP A 1007 12.83 -9.85 9.43
C ASP A 1007 12.02 -11.10 9.06
N ALA A 1008 10.96 -11.36 9.84
CA ALA A 1008 10.09 -12.52 9.63
C ALA A 1008 9.48 -12.57 8.21
N TYR A 1009 9.20 -11.40 7.63
CA TYR A 1009 8.66 -11.29 6.27
C TYR A 1009 9.68 -11.67 5.19
N GLY A 1010 10.94 -11.26 5.34
CA GLY A 1010 12.03 -11.69 4.45
C GLY A 1010 12.25 -13.20 4.48
N GLN A 1011 12.18 -13.81 5.67
CA GLN A 1011 12.28 -15.26 5.83
C GLN A 1011 11.12 -16.02 5.14
N GLU A 1012 9.88 -15.52 5.24
CA GLU A 1012 8.73 -16.06 4.51
C GLU A 1012 8.94 -16.00 2.99
N ALA A 1013 9.53 -14.91 2.50
CA ALA A 1013 9.82 -14.72 1.08
C ALA A 1013 10.85 -15.76 0.59
N VAL A 1014 11.93 -15.94 1.35
CA VAL A 1014 12.99 -16.93 1.06
C VAL A 1014 12.43 -18.35 1.08
N ALA A 1015 11.65 -18.71 2.10
CA ALA A 1015 11.04 -20.04 2.21
C ALA A 1015 10.10 -20.34 1.02
N THR A 1016 9.29 -19.36 0.63
CA THR A 1016 8.39 -19.48 -0.51
C THR A 1016 9.17 -19.62 -1.83
N LEU A 1017 10.22 -18.81 -2.03
CA LEU A 1017 11.06 -18.87 -3.22
C LEU A 1017 11.74 -20.24 -3.37
N VAL A 1018 12.32 -20.76 -2.28
CA VAL A 1018 12.96 -22.09 -2.24
C VAL A 1018 12.00 -23.21 -2.63
N LYS A 1019 10.73 -23.13 -2.20
CA LYS A 1019 9.68 -24.08 -2.58
C LYS A 1019 9.39 -24.02 -4.08
N LEU A 1020 9.18 -22.82 -4.62
CA LEU A 1020 8.83 -22.62 -6.02
C LEU A 1020 9.99 -22.95 -6.98
N MET A 1021 11.23 -22.74 -6.54
CA MET A 1021 12.44 -23.17 -7.28
C MET A 1021 12.43 -24.69 -7.54
N GLU A 1022 12.02 -25.49 -6.56
CA GLU A 1022 11.92 -26.95 -6.74
C GLU A 1022 10.74 -27.33 -7.64
N GLU A 1023 9.60 -26.67 -7.44
CA GLU A 1023 8.37 -26.92 -8.19
C GLU A 1023 8.53 -26.65 -9.70
N TYR A 1024 9.22 -25.55 -10.04
CA TYR A 1024 9.39 -25.09 -11.43
C TYR A 1024 10.79 -25.30 -12.01
N ARG A 1025 11.62 -26.16 -11.41
CA ARG A 1025 13.03 -26.42 -11.79
C ARG A 1025 13.27 -26.75 -13.28
N GLY A 1026 12.23 -27.19 -13.98
CA GLY A 1026 12.28 -27.54 -15.40
C GLY A 1026 12.19 -26.35 -16.35
N ASP A 1027 11.61 -25.24 -15.91
CA ASP A 1027 11.28 -24.08 -16.75
C ASP A 1027 11.48 -22.73 -16.04
N LEU A 1028 12.20 -22.71 -14.91
CA LEU A 1028 12.52 -21.51 -14.14
C LEU A 1028 14.01 -21.50 -13.80
N LEU A 1029 14.69 -20.41 -14.13
CA LEU A 1029 16.01 -20.10 -13.60
C LEU A 1029 15.89 -18.95 -12.60
N VAL A 1030 16.56 -19.07 -11.45
CA VAL A 1030 16.59 -18.01 -10.43
C VAL A 1030 18.03 -17.55 -10.31
N ILE A 1031 18.24 -16.25 -10.43
CA ILE A 1031 19.53 -15.59 -10.27
C ILE A 1031 19.40 -14.61 -9.11
N VAL A 1032 20.19 -14.80 -8.06
CA VAL A 1032 20.26 -13.85 -6.94
C VAL A 1032 21.54 -13.04 -7.07
N ALA A 1033 21.43 -11.71 -6.99
CA ALA A 1033 22.55 -10.79 -7.15
C ALA A 1033 22.78 -9.95 -5.89
N GLY A 1034 24.03 -9.55 -5.67
CA GLY A 1034 24.40 -8.65 -4.59
C GLY A 1034 25.90 -8.54 -4.37
N TYR A 1035 26.29 -7.87 -3.29
CA TYR A 1035 27.69 -7.73 -2.89
C TYR A 1035 28.26 -9.04 -2.36
N GLU A 1036 29.55 -9.28 -2.61
CA GLU A 1036 30.18 -10.58 -2.38
C GLU A 1036 30.15 -11.02 -0.91
N ARG A 1037 30.32 -10.09 0.03
CA ARG A 1037 30.34 -10.37 1.47
C ARG A 1037 28.93 -10.65 2.00
N GLU A 1038 27.97 -9.85 1.57
CA GLU A 1038 26.56 -9.85 1.99
C GLU A 1038 25.85 -11.10 1.45
N MET A 1039 26.11 -11.46 0.19
CA MET A 1039 25.58 -12.69 -0.43
C MET A 1039 26.12 -13.97 0.24
N ARG A 1040 27.34 -13.94 0.79
CA ARG A 1040 27.85 -15.06 1.59
C ARG A 1040 27.00 -15.28 2.83
N GLY A 1041 26.66 -14.20 3.56
CA GLY A 1041 25.77 -14.25 4.72
C GLY A 1041 24.36 -14.72 4.36
N PHE A 1042 23.79 -14.21 3.26
CA PHE A 1042 22.48 -14.62 2.75
C PHE A 1042 22.40 -16.13 2.46
N LEU A 1043 23.40 -16.70 1.78
CA LEU A 1043 23.39 -18.14 1.46
C LEU A 1043 23.54 -19.03 2.70
N THR A 1044 24.30 -18.59 3.70
CA THR A 1044 24.48 -19.34 4.95
C THR A 1044 23.29 -19.23 5.91
N SER A 1045 22.38 -18.28 5.68
CA SER A 1045 21.19 -18.07 6.53
C SER A 1045 20.19 -19.23 6.45
N ASN A 1046 20.20 -20.00 5.34
CA ASN A 1046 19.27 -21.10 5.10
C ASN A 1046 19.96 -22.23 4.32
N SER A 1047 20.02 -23.43 4.90
CA SER A 1047 20.61 -24.63 4.28
C SER A 1047 19.93 -25.02 2.95
N GLY A 1048 18.67 -24.63 2.77
CA GLY A 1048 17.91 -24.80 1.53
C GLY A 1048 18.40 -23.92 0.38
N LEU A 1049 19.00 -22.75 0.64
CA LEU A 1049 19.56 -21.86 -0.38
C LEU A 1049 20.90 -22.39 -0.89
N GLU A 1050 21.83 -22.75 0.01
CA GLU A 1050 23.18 -23.17 -0.38
C GLU A 1050 23.18 -24.39 -1.32
N SER A 1051 22.29 -25.36 -1.06
CA SER A 1051 22.13 -26.54 -1.92
C SER A 1051 21.50 -26.25 -3.29
N ARG A 1052 20.68 -25.20 -3.39
CA ARG A 1052 19.93 -24.86 -4.62
C ARG A 1052 20.65 -23.88 -5.53
N PHE A 1053 21.64 -23.16 -5.02
CA PHE A 1053 22.50 -22.23 -5.78
C PHE A 1053 23.95 -22.73 -5.90
N PRO A 1054 24.21 -23.83 -6.63
CA PRO A 1054 25.56 -24.40 -6.74
C PRO A 1054 26.49 -23.59 -7.65
N LYS A 1055 25.94 -22.77 -8.56
CA LYS A 1055 26.72 -21.98 -9.53
C LYS A 1055 26.91 -20.56 -9.01
N ARG A 1056 28.16 -20.07 -8.98
CA ARG A 1056 28.51 -18.72 -8.50
C ARG A 1056 29.35 -18.01 -9.56
N LEU A 1057 28.88 -16.86 -10.03
CA LEU A 1057 29.57 -16.04 -11.04
C LEU A 1057 30.00 -14.73 -10.39
N ARG A 1058 31.31 -14.46 -10.42
CA ARG A 1058 31.91 -13.24 -9.89
C ARG A 1058 32.13 -12.25 -11.02
N PHE A 1059 31.64 -11.04 -10.84
CA PHE A 1059 31.72 -9.91 -11.77
C PHE A 1059 32.73 -8.90 -11.22
N PRO A 1060 33.99 -8.92 -11.71
CA PRO A 1060 35.01 -7.97 -11.28
C PRO A 1060 34.71 -6.56 -11.82
N ASP A 1061 35.25 -5.54 -11.14
CA ASP A 1061 35.26 -4.18 -11.67
C ASP A 1061 36.02 -4.11 -13.00
N TYR A 1062 35.53 -3.27 -13.91
CA TYR A 1062 36.19 -3.04 -15.19
C TYR A 1062 37.50 -2.28 -15.01
N THR A 1063 38.52 -2.61 -15.79
CA THR A 1063 39.76 -1.84 -15.89
C THR A 1063 39.53 -0.49 -16.58
N ASP A 1064 40.45 0.47 -16.42
CA ASP A 1064 40.35 1.81 -17.05
C ASP A 1064 40.12 1.71 -18.56
N GLY A 1065 40.90 0.83 -19.23
CA GLY A 1065 40.77 0.61 -20.67
C GLY A 1065 39.43 0.00 -21.06
N GLU A 1066 38.85 -0.86 -20.21
CA GLU A 1066 37.53 -1.44 -20.43
C GLU A 1066 36.42 -0.40 -20.21
N LEU A 1067 36.53 0.47 -19.21
CA LEU A 1067 35.57 1.57 -18.99
C LEU A 1067 35.58 2.56 -20.15
N VAL A 1068 36.76 2.92 -20.67
CA VAL A 1068 36.89 3.75 -21.87
C VAL A 1068 36.22 3.10 -23.07
N ALA A 1069 36.48 1.81 -23.31
CA ALA A 1069 35.83 1.07 -24.40
C ALA A 1069 34.31 0.96 -24.22
N ILE A 1070 33.81 0.89 -22.98
CA ILE A 1070 32.37 0.93 -22.69
C ILE A 1070 31.80 2.31 -23.06
N PHE A 1071 32.47 3.40 -22.69
CA PHE A 1071 32.04 4.76 -23.05
C PHE A 1071 32.02 4.96 -24.57
N GLU A 1072 33.06 4.51 -25.28
CA GLU A 1072 33.12 4.53 -26.75
C GLU A 1072 31.95 3.78 -27.38
N HIS A 1073 31.61 2.60 -26.84
CA HIS A 1073 30.51 1.80 -27.33
C HIS A 1073 29.14 2.45 -27.10
N LEU A 1074 28.92 3.05 -25.92
CA LEU A 1074 27.68 3.76 -25.59
C LEU A 1074 27.51 5.00 -26.48
N ALA A 1075 28.56 5.81 -26.65
CA ALA A 1075 28.52 6.99 -27.49
C ALA A 1075 28.21 6.64 -28.96
N ALA A 1076 28.87 5.60 -29.50
CA ALA A 1076 28.61 5.14 -30.86
C ALA A 1076 27.18 4.61 -31.06
N ALA A 1077 26.61 3.94 -30.04
CA ALA A 1077 25.23 3.45 -30.09
C ALA A 1077 24.19 4.58 -30.13
N GLU A 1078 24.50 5.74 -29.51
CA GLU A 1078 23.68 6.95 -29.57
C GLU A 1078 23.96 7.83 -30.80
N GLY A 1079 24.88 7.41 -31.66
CA GLY A 1079 25.21 8.11 -32.91
C GLY A 1079 26.26 9.20 -32.77
N PHE A 1080 26.94 9.29 -31.62
CA PHE A 1080 28.03 10.23 -31.41
C PHE A 1080 29.36 9.72 -31.95
N THR A 1081 30.14 10.64 -32.49
CA THR A 1081 31.56 10.45 -32.81
C THR A 1081 32.40 11.11 -31.74
N LEU A 1082 33.41 10.42 -31.21
CA LEU A 1082 34.28 10.97 -30.18
C LEU A 1082 35.47 11.69 -30.81
N ALA A 1083 35.79 12.89 -30.30
CA ALA A 1083 37.02 13.58 -30.67
C ALA A 1083 38.25 12.76 -30.23
N PRO A 1084 39.39 12.84 -30.93
CA PRO A 1084 40.58 12.02 -30.66
C PRO A 1084 41.13 12.13 -29.24
N GLU A 1085 40.84 13.23 -28.55
CA GLU A 1085 41.32 13.53 -27.21
C GLU A 1085 40.50 12.85 -26.10
N ILE A 1086 39.24 12.44 -26.38
CA ILE A 1086 38.31 11.89 -25.39
C ILE A 1086 38.88 10.66 -24.65
N PRO A 1087 39.44 9.63 -25.31
CA PRO A 1087 39.92 8.45 -24.61
C PRO A 1087 41.07 8.76 -23.64
N GLN A 1088 41.93 9.72 -24.00
CA GLN A 1088 43.07 10.12 -23.17
C GLN A 1088 42.61 10.93 -21.95
N THR A 1089 41.66 11.85 -22.15
CA THR A 1089 41.03 12.61 -21.05
C THR A 1089 40.30 11.67 -20.09
N LEU A 1090 39.53 10.72 -20.62
CA LEU A 1090 38.77 9.76 -19.82
C LEU A 1090 39.68 8.84 -18.99
N GLN A 1091 40.81 8.38 -19.55
CA GLN A 1091 41.81 7.65 -18.78
C GLN A 1091 42.43 8.51 -17.66
N ALA A 1092 42.70 9.79 -17.92
CA ALA A 1092 43.25 10.69 -16.91
C ALA A 1092 42.26 10.93 -15.75
N LEU A 1093 40.96 11.02 -16.06
CA LEU A 1093 39.88 11.14 -15.09
C LEU A 1093 39.76 9.85 -14.25
N LEU A 1094 39.68 8.68 -14.91
CA LEU A 1094 39.53 7.38 -14.24
C LEU A 1094 40.68 7.04 -13.28
N ARG A 1095 41.91 7.47 -13.60
CA ARG A 1095 43.07 7.29 -12.71
C ARG A 1095 42.96 8.06 -11.40
N LYS A 1096 42.18 9.15 -11.38
CA LYS A 1096 41.94 9.97 -10.18
C LYS A 1096 40.72 9.49 -9.37
N THR A 1097 39.92 8.58 -9.91
CA THR A 1097 38.69 8.10 -9.28
C THR A 1097 38.96 6.95 -8.30
N SER A 1098 38.47 7.07 -7.06
CA SER A 1098 38.54 5.99 -6.07
C SER A 1098 37.62 4.82 -6.44
N ARG A 1099 38.12 3.59 -6.32
CA ARG A 1099 37.36 2.35 -6.59
C ARG A 1099 36.98 1.67 -5.29
N GLY A 1100 35.94 2.20 -4.65
CA GLY A 1100 35.35 1.64 -3.44
C GLY A 1100 34.40 0.46 -3.69
N PRO A 1101 33.81 -0.11 -2.61
CA PRO A 1101 32.86 -1.23 -2.67
C PRO A 1101 31.56 -0.94 -3.44
N SER A 1102 31.26 0.33 -3.73
CA SER A 1102 30.08 0.80 -4.46
C SER A 1102 30.41 1.38 -5.84
N PHE A 1103 31.62 1.14 -6.37
CA PHE A 1103 32.05 1.73 -7.64
C PHE A 1103 31.08 1.40 -8.79
N GLY A 1104 30.56 2.44 -9.46
CA GLY A 1104 29.45 2.34 -10.40
C GLY A 1104 29.76 1.71 -11.77
N ASN A 1105 31.04 1.46 -12.11
CA ASN A 1105 31.46 0.74 -13.33
C ASN A 1105 30.76 1.25 -14.63
N GLY A 1106 30.03 0.39 -15.35
CA GLY A 1106 29.33 0.79 -16.57
C GLY A 1106 28.18 1.78 -16.33
N ARG A 1107 27.64 1.85 -15.10
CA ARG A 1107 26.67 2.89 -14.71
C ARG A 1107 27.35 4.26 -14.67
N LEU A 1108 28.58 4.33 -14.16
CA LEU A 1108 29.39 5.55 -14.18
C LEU A 1108 29.62 6.04 -15.62
N MET A 1109 29.96 5.13 -16.55
CA MET A 1109 30.18 5.52 -17.96
C MET A 1109 28.90 5.97 -18.67
N ARG A 1110 27.73 5.45 -18.29
CA ARG A 1110 26.44 5.93 -18.81
C ARG A 1110 26.12 7.32 -18.29
N ASN A 1111 26.19 7.52 -16.98
CA ASN A 1111 25.95 8.83 -16.36
C ASN A 1111 26.91 9.89 -16.94
N LEU A 1112 28.16 9.49 -17.21
CA LEU A 1112 29.14 10.34 -17.86
C LEU A 1112 28.76 10.72 -19.29
N LEU A 1113 28.19 9.80 -20.07
CA LEU A 1113 27.73 10.08 -21.43
C LEU A 1113 26.52 11.02 -21.43
N ASP A 1114 25.58 10.81 -20.49
CA ASP A 1114 24.42 11.68 -20.30
C ASP A 1114 24.88 13.13 -19.96
N ALA A 1115 25.83 13.26 -19.02
CA ALA A 1115 26.43 14.55 -18.66
C ALA A 1115 27.19 15.18 -19.84
N ALA A 1116 27.92 14.38 -20.61
CA ALA A 1116 28.64 14.87 -21.79
C ALA A 1116 27.69 15.39 -22.87
N THR A 1117 26.58 14.69 -23.08
CA THR A 1117 25.54 15.07 -24.05
C THR A 1117 24.81 16.35 -23.63
N ALA A 1118 24.56 16.53 -22.32
CA ALA A 1118 23.99 17.76 -21.78
C ALA A 1118 24.92 18.97 -22.02
N ARG A 1119 26.21 18.86 -21.70
CA ARG A 1119 27.19 19.93 -21.94
C ARG A 1119 27.40 20.22 -23.43
N GLN A 1120 27.36 19.19 -24.27
CA GLN A 1120 27.39 19.37 -25.72
C GLN A 1120 26.18 20.21 -26.20
N SER A 1121 24.99 19.98 -25.64
CA SER A 1121 23.78 20.74 -25.97
C SER A 1121 23.88 22.21 -25.58
N GLU A 1122 24.46 22.51 -24.41
CA GLU A 1122 24.78 23.89 -23.98
C GLU A 1122 25.77 24.56 -24.94
N ARG A 1123 26.84 23.85 -25.31
CA ARG A 1123 27.83 24.34 -26.28
C ARG A 1123 27.22 24.63 -27.66
N LEU A 1124 26.31 23.77 -28.14
CA LEU A 1124 25.65 23.94 -29.44
C LEU A 1124 24.66 25.09 -29.45
N THR A 1125 23.95 25.32 -28.34
CA THR A 1125 22.96 26.41 -28.21
C THR A 1125 23.60 27.77 -27.98
N ALA A 1126 24.82 27.81 -27.42
CA ALA A 1126 25.60 29.04 -27.29
C ALA A 1126 26.25 29.54 -28.61
N ALA A 1127 26.23 28.74 -29.67
CA ALA A 1127 26.82 29.11 -30.96
C ALA A 1127 25.75 29.62 -31.94
N ASP A 1128 25.97 30.79 -32.56
CA ASP A 1128 25.01 31.42 -33.50
C ASP A 1128 24.73 30.60 -34.78
N ALA A 1129 25.58 29.61 -35.12
CA ALA A 1129 25.35 28.62 -36.19
C ALA A 1129 26.33 27.43 -36.08
N PRO A 1130 26.00 26.34 -35.36
CA PRO A 1130 26.87 25.17 -35.27
C PRO A 1130 26.95 24.43 -36.61
N ALA A 1131 28.15 23.93 -36.98
CA ALA A 1131 28.31 23.11 -38.16
C ALA A 1131 27.63 21.74 -37.96
N PRO A 1132 27.05 21.12 -39.01
CA PRO A 1132 26.37 19.81 -38.87
C PRO A 1132 27.24 18.70 -38.26
N ALA A 1133 28.56 18.75 -38.47
CA ALA A 1133 29.50 17.81 -37.88
C ALA A 1133 29.68 17.99 -36.36
N ASP A 1134 29.49 19.20 -35.84
CA ASP A 1134 29.64 19.51 -34.41
C ASP A 1134 28.48 18.99 -33.57
N VAL A 1135 27.31 18.79 -34.19
CA VAL A 1135 26.12 18.20 -33.56
C VAL A 1135 26.33 16.71 -33.24
N LEU A 1136 27.11 16.02 -34.08
CA LEU A 1136 27.38 14.58 -33.93
C LEU A 1136 28.68 14.28 -33.18
N THR A 1137 29.46 15.29 -32.78
CA THR A 1137 30.79 15.10 -32.19
C THR A 1137 30.84 15.52 -30.73
N LEU A 1138 31.26 14.61 -29.85
CA LEU A 1138 31.60 14.90 -28.44
C LEU A 1138 33.08 15.27 -28.31
N ARG A 1139 33.36 16.37 -27.64
CA ARG A 1139 34.71 16.92 -27.44
C ARG A 1139 35.14 16.82 -25.98
N ALA A 1140 36.45 16.90 -25.71
CA ALA A 1140 36.97 16.84 -24.35
C ALA A 1140 36.37 17.91 -23.42
N SER A 1141 35.97 19.08 -23.96
CA SER A 1141 35.27 20.14 -23.23
C SER A 1141 33.85 19.76 -22.77
N ASP A 1142 33.27 18.72 -23.37
CA ASP A 1142 31.93 18.25 -23.04
C ASP A 1142 31.98 17.28 -21.83
N LEU A 1143 33.15 16.68 -21.54
CA LEU A 1143 33.36 15.86 -20.35
C LEU A 1143 33.47 16.73 -19.08
N PRO A 1144 33.00 16.24 -17.92
CA PRO A 1144 33.24 16.89 -16.63
C PRO A 1144 34.71 16.86 -16.24
N ASP A 1145 35.12 17.84 -15.43
CA ASP A 1145 36.48 17.91 -14.86
C ASP A 1145 36.75 16.83 -13.80
N THR A 1146 35.69 16.27 -13.20
CA THR A 1146 35.73 15.17 -12.22
C THR A 1146 34.67 14.10 -12.52
N LEU A 1147 34.97 12.84 -12.19
CA LEU A 1147 33.99 11.76 -12.27
C LEU A 1147 33.36 11.59 -10.88
N ASP A 1148 32.20 12.21 -10.68
CA ASP A 1148 31.43 11.99 -9.45
C ASP A 1148 30.94 10.54 -9.41
N THR A 1149 31.29 9.82 -8.34
CA THR A 1149 30.85 8.44 -8.10
C THR A 1149 29.58 8.38 -7.25
N THR A 1150 28.76 9.43 -7.29
CA THR A 1150 27.47 9.50 -6.57
C THR A 1150 26.58 8.31 -6.93
N PRO A 1151 26.03 7.59 -5.94
CA PRO A 1151 24.94 6.65 -6.15
C PRO A 1151 23.65 7.46 -6.40
N ASP A 1152 23.50 7.87 -7.65
CA ASP A 1152 22.47 8.79 -8.12
C ASP A 1152 21.14 8.12 -8.53
N HIS A 1153 20.07 8.91 -8.33
CA HIS A 1153 18.83 8.97 -9.13
C HIS A 1153 17.93 7.71 -9.25
N LEU A 1154 16.77 7.75 -8.58
CA LEU A 1154 15.54 7.11 -9.06
C LEU A 1154 14.58 8.18 -9.54
N GLY A 1155 14.16 8.03 -10.80
CA GLY A 1155 13.63 9.09 -11.63
C GLY A 1155 12.12 9.31 -11.54
N LEU A 1156 11.79 10.54 -11.96
CA LEU A 1156 10.53 11.02 -12.53
C LEU A 1156 9.73 9.94 -13.27
N TYR A 1157 8.72 9.38 -12.59
CA TYR A 1157 7.39 8.99 -13.09
C TYR A 1157 6.62 8.35 -11.91
N LEU A 1158 6.20 9.18 -10.96
CA LEU A 1158 5.05 8.97 -10.09
C LEU A 1158 4.34 10.31 -9.91
#